data_AF-B0SXQ6-F1
#
_entry.id   AF-B0SXQ6-F1
#
_cell.length_a   1.000
_cell.length_b   1.000
_cell.length_c   1.000
_cell.angle_alpha   90.00
_cell.angle_beta   90.00
_cell.angle_gamma   90.00
#
_symmetry.space_group_name_H-M   'P 1'
#
loop_
_entity.id
_entity.type
_entity.pdbx_description
1 polymer ?
#
loop_
_entity_poly.entity_id
_entity_poly.type
_entity_poly.pdbx_seq_one_letter_code
_entity_poly.pdbx_strand_id
1 'polypeptide(L)'
;MASKPESPIEPFKRALAHAARSLAETPDLEVVFSGEGPSLVGNRAVLPHPPRDLNPKEAARIRGLADQMALRLAHHDAVAHARARPSSPDGQAAFEAIEQARLEAIGSNALGGVRQNLTAALEARLEKQGLTRAVATDRQSAPMAEILSLLVRERLTGDAPPEGAKALVDILRADIENRAGKDLDRLAAAIDDQAAFARVTREILRDLDLGEEMSDATEQSDEDEGDEDQNTEASEDDSGEGEGEQADGAAPQETESSDRESEAGDEEMVQSEQDGEAEDTEEAPEMGDGAKPARPDPGKGGAGEPPYKVFTTAYDEVVPAEELCDADELTRLRAYLDQQLAAFSSVVSRLANKLQRRLLAQQNRSWTFDLEEGMLDVSRLTRVIIDPTAPLSFKQEEDVEFRDTVVTLLIDNSGSMRGRPIMVAAVCADILARTLERCAVKVEVLGFTTRAWKGGTARDEWIKAGKPPAPGRLNDLRHIIYKSADAPWRRARKNLGLMMREGLLKENIDGEALMWAHQRLIGRPEARRILMVISDGAPVDDSTLSVNSGHYLERHLRQVIAEIETRSPVELIAVGIGHDVTRYYRRAVTIVDVEQLGGALVDQLADLFDEEPKAVKRARGLLAAPPTVQPSAPPKSGLGASRKVPA
;
A
#
# COMPACT_ATOMS: atom_id res chain seq x y z
N MET A 1 -41.15 -14.75 -6.71
CA MET A 1 -40.10 -15.79 -6.71
C MET A 1 -39.54 -15.88 -5.31
N ALA A 2 -39.44 -17.08 -4.72
CA ALA A 2 -38.77 -17.23 -3.44
C ALA A 2 -37.28 -16.91 -3.65
N SER A 3 -36.77 -15.90 -2.94
CA SER A 3 -35.35 -15.53 -2.94
C SER A 3 -34.51 -16.76 -2.66
N LYS A 4 -33.48 -17.04 -3.49
CA LYS A 4 -32.47 -18.05 -3.16
C LYS A 4 -32.00 -17.78 -1.72
N PRO A 5 -31.97 -18.80 -0.84
CA PRO A 5 -31.59 -18.59 0.55
C PRO A 5 -30.16 -18.03 0.60
N GLU A 6 -30.03 -16.86 1.23
CA GLU A 6 -28.74 -16.19 1.47
C GLU A 6 -27.82 -17.14 2.26
N SER A 7 -26.53 -17.20 1.91
CA SER A 7 -25.55 -17.98 2.67
C SER A 7 -25.59 -17.52 4.14
N PRO A 8 -25.63 -18.42 5.13
CA PRO A 8 -25.74 -18.05 6.56
C PRO A 8 -24.58 -17.17 7.07
N ILE A 9 -23.49 -17.08 6.31
CA ILE A 9 -22.32 -16.24 6.60
C ILE A 9 -22.60 -14.75 6.38
N GLU A 10 -23.39 -14.39 5.37
CA GLU A 10 -23.65 -12.97 5.04
C GLU A 10 -24.51 -12.27 6.10
N PRO A 11 -25.60 -12.87 6.63
CA PRO A 11 -26.30 -12.37 7.81
C PRO A 11 -25.38 -12.22 9.03
N PHE A 12 -24.48 -13.19 9.27
CA PHE A 12 -23.54 -13.12 10.39
C PHE A 12 -22.59 -11.93 10.26
N LYS A 13 -21.96 -11.74 9.08
CA LYS A 13 -21.05 -10.62 8.81
C LYS A 13 -21.75 -9.27 9.00
N ARG A 14 -22.95 -9.12 8.45
CA ARG A 14 -23.75 -7.90 8.56
C ARG A 14 -24.15 -7.60 10.01
N ALA A 15 -24.64 -8.60 10.74
CA ALA A 15 -24.98 -8.45 12.16
C ALA A 15 -23.76 -8.07 13.00
N LEU A 16 -22.60 -8.70 12.72
CA LEU A 16 -21.36 -8.40 13.42
C LEU A 16 -20.88 -6.96 13.15
N ALA A 17 -20.94 -6.51 11.90
CA ALA A 17 -20.57 -5.15 11.54
C ALA A 17 -21.44 -4.10 12.24
N HIS A 18 -22.76 -4.32 12.30
CA HIS A 18 -23.66 -3.43 13.03
C HIS A 18 -23.40 -3.43 14.53
N ALA A 19 -23.20 -4.61 15.14
CA ALA A 19 -22.89 -4.72 16.56
C ALA A 19 -21.58 -4.01 16.92
N ALA A 20 -20.52 -4.19 16.11
CA ALA A 20 -19.24 -3.53 16.32
C ALA A 20 -19.34 -2.00 16.21
N ARG A 21 -20.07 -1.46 15.22
CA ARG A 21 -20.32 -0.02 15.10
C ARG A 21 -21.04 0.56 16.32
N SER A 22 -22.06 -0.14 16.80
CA SER A 22 -22.81 0.29 17.98
C SER A 22 -21.95 0.25 19.24
N LEU A 23 -21.12 -0.79 19.42
CA LEU A 23 -20.24 -0.91 20.58
C LEU A 23 -19.07 0.09 20.54
N ALA A 24 -18.58 0.45 19.36
CA ALA A 24 -17.52 1.43 19.17
C ALA A 24 -18.00 2.89 19.26
N GLU A 25 -19.31 3.12 19.42
CA GLU A 25 -19.96 4.44 19.34
C GLU A 25 -19.58 5.23 18.09
N THR A 26 -19.22 4.53 17.01
CA THR A 26 -18.69 5.13 15.79
C THR A 26 -19.48 4.64 14.57
N PRO A 27 -20.45 5.43 14.07
CA PRO A 27 -21.31 5.03 12.96
C PRO A 27 -20.56 4.69 11.68
N ASP A 28 -19.45 5.39 11.44
CA ASP A 28 -18.62 5.27 10.24
C ASP A 28 -17.57 4.14 10.35
N LEU A 29 -17.59 3.33 11.42
CA LEU A 29 -16.66 2.21 11.59
C LEU A 29 -16.84 1.20 10.45
N GLU A 30 -15.78 1.04 9.67
CA GLU A 30 -15.74 0.11 8.56
C GLU A 30 -15.29 -1.27 9.05
N VAL A 31 -16.16 -2.27 8.97
CA VAL A 31 -15.84 -3.66 9.33
C VAL A 31 -15.63 -4.47 8.05
N VAL A 32 -14.38 -4.84 7.81
CA VAL A 32 -13.94 -5.57 6.61
C VAL A 32 -13.54 -6.98 7.00
N PHE A 33 -13.93 -7.98 6.20
CA PHE A 33 -13.47 -9.35 6.38
C PHE A 33 -12.33 -9.64 5.38
N SER A 34 -11.18 -10.10 5.87
CA SER A 34 -9.98 -10.39 5.08
C SER A 34 -9.35 -11.73 5.49
N GLY A 35 -8.47 -12.26 4.64
CA GLY A 35 -7.55 -13.36 4.99
C GLY A 35 -6.32 -12.88 5.78
N GLU A 36 -6.11 -11.56 5.81
CA GLU A 36 -5.12 -10.92 6.68
C GLU A 36 -5.54 -11.01 8.15
N GLY A 37 -4.56 -10.97 9.06
CA GLY A 37 -4.81 -11.07 10.50
C GLY A 37 -5.70 -9.94 11.04
N PRO A 38 -6.30 -10.12 12.23
CA PRO A 38 -7.12 -9.08 12.84
C PRO A 38 -6.29 -7.80 13.02
N SER A 39 -6.79 -6.67 12.51
CA SER A 39 -6.14 -5.37 12.67
C SER A 39 -7.15 -4.24 12.79
N LEU A 40 -6.77 -3.18 13.49
CA LEU A 40 -7.54 -1.96 13.65
C LEU A 40 -6.66 -0.78 13.24
N VAL A 41 -7.06 -0.05 12.19
CA VAL A 41 -6.32 1.12 11.69
C VAL A 41 -7.28 2.27 11.49
N GLY A 42 -7.15 3.32 12.32
CA GLY A 42 -8.11 4.41 12.35
C GLY A 42 -9.52 3.86 12.60
N ASN A 43 -10.46 4.18 11.71
CA ASN A 43 -11.84 3.73 11.81
C ASN A 43 -12.16 2.48 10.97
N ARG A 44 -11.15 1.63 10.69
CA ARG A 44 -11.30 0.40 9.91
C ARG A 44 -10.87 -0.81 10.73
N ALA A 45 -11.82 -1.69 11.02
CA ALA A 45 -11.63 -2.96 11.71
C ALA A 45 -11.61 -4.12 10.71
N VAL A 46 -10.47 -4.81 10.60
CA VAL A 46 -10.28 -5.97 9.73
C VAL A 46 -10.41 -7.25 10.54
N LEU A 47 -11.37 -8.10 10.19
CA LEU A 47 -11.65 -9.37 10.84
C LEU A 47 -11.34 -10.55 9.90
N PRO A 48 -10.98 -11.74 10.43
CA PRO A 48 -10.81 -12.92 9.61
C PRO A 48 -12.13 -13.36 8.96
N HIS A 49 -12.06 -13.89 7.74
CA HIS A 49 -13.24 -14.49 7.11
C HIS A 49 -13.85 -15.61 7.97
N PRO A 50 -15.18 -15.60 8.20
CA PRO A 50 -15.85 -16.73 8.83
C PRO A 50 -15.67 -17.98 7.96
N PRO A 51 -15.36 -19.15 8.56
CA PRO A 51 -15.27 -20.40 7.82
C PRO A 51 -16.62 -20.77 7.19
N ARG A 52 -16.55 -21.63 6.15
CA ARG A 52 -17.75 -22.08 5.42
C ARG A 52 -18.76 -22.78 6.34
N ASP A 53 -18.27 -23.55 7.30
CA ASP A 53 -19.07 -24.18 8.34
C ASP A 53 -18.83 -23.43 9.65
N LEU A 54 -19.68 -22.44 9.94
CA LEU A 54 -19.49 -21.54 11.08
C LEU A 54 -20.03 -22.20 12.36
N ASN A 55 -19.15 -22.84 13.12
CA ASN A 55 -19.53 -23.41 14.40
C ASN A 55 -19.68 -22.31 15.50
N PRO A 56 -20.41 -22.57 16.60
CA PRO A 56 -20.64 -21.59 17.66
C PRO A 56 -19.34 -21.06 18.31
N LYS A 57 -18.30 -21.90 18.44
CA LYS A 57 -17.01 -21.52 19.04
C LYS A 57 -16.26 -20.52 18.16
N GLU A 58 -16.23 -20.75 16.85
CA GLU A 58 -15.62 -19.86 15.86
C GLU A 58 -16.41 -18.57 15.70
N ALA A 59 -17.74 -18.64 15.74
CA ALA A 59 -18.59 -17.45 15.75
C ALA A 59 -18.31 -16.55 16.96
N ALA A 60 -18.22 -17.13 18.17
CA ALA A 60 -17.87 -16.40 19.39
C ALA A 60 -16.46 -15.80 19.32
N ARG A 61 -15.48 -16.54 18.76
CA ARG A 61 -14.11 -16.05 18.56
C ARG A 61 -14.07 -14.82 17.64
N ILE A 62 -14.75 -14.87 16.49
CA ILE A 62 -14.77 -13.76 15.53
C ILE A 62 -15.51 -12.56 16.12
N ARG A 63 -16.60 -12.79 16.86
CA ARG A 63 -17.28 -11.73 17.63
C ARG A 63 -16.35 -11.08 18.65
N GLY A 64 -15.58 -11.89 19.39
CA GLY A 64 -14.66 -11.37 20.41
C GLY A 64 -13.57 -10.48 19.81
N LEU A 65 -13.04 -10.84 18.64
CA LEU A 65 -12.09 -9.97 17.93
C LEU A 65 -12.72 -8.64 17.52
N ALA A 66 -13.98 -8.64 17.08
CA ALA A 66 -14.70 -7.42 16.74
C ALA A 66 -14.98 -6.56 18.00
N ASP A 67 -15.41 -7.21 19.08
CA ASP A 67 -15.68 -6.54 20.36
C ASP A 67 -14.41 -5.90 20.93
N GLN A 68 -13.26 -6.58 20.87
CA GLN A 68 -11.95 -6.02 21.27
C GLN A 68 -11.62 -4.73 20.51
N MET A 69 -11.80 -4.74 19.19
CA MET A 69 -11.52 -3.57 18.35
C MET A 69 -12.49 -2.43 18.63
N ALA A 70 -13.78 -2.75 18.81
CA ALA A 70 -14.81 -1.76 19.10
C ALA A 70 -14.59 -1.09 20.48
N LEU A 71 -14.31 -1.88 21.52
CA LEU A 71 -14.00 -1.37 22.85
C LEU A 71 -12.74 -0.50 22.86
N ARG A 72 -11.75 -0.86 22.05
CA ARG A 72 -10.56 -0.02 21.89
C ARG A 72 -10.89 1.32 21.26
N LEU A 73 -11.74 1.38 20.24
CA LEU A 73 -12.17 2.65 19.66
C LEU A 73 -12.94 3.52 20.66
N ALA A 74 -13.83 2.92 21.44
CA ALA A 74 -14.70 3.65 22.36
C ALA A 74 -13.96 4.17 23.61
N HIS A 75 -12.99 3.41 24.12
CA HIS A 75 -12.45 3.65 25.47
C HIS A 75 -10.93 3.89 25.54
N HIS A 76 -10.24 4.00 24.40
CA HIS A 76 -8.78 4.20 24.36
C HIS A 76 -8.40 5.54 23.72
N ASP A 77 -7.79 6.41 24.52
CA ASP A 77 -7.03 7.58 24.08
C ASP A 77 -5.59 7.17 23.74
N ALA A 78 -5.27 7.16 22.46
CA ALA A 78 -3.95 6.81 21.96
C ALA A 78 -2.84 7.81 22.36
N VAL A 79 -3.18 9.10 22.53
CA VAL A 79 -2.21 10.15 22.89
C VAL A 79 -1.85 10.04 24.36
N ALA A 80 -2.85 9.88 25.23
CA ALA A 80 -2.62 9.67 26.66
C ALA A 80 -1.80 8.38 26.89
N HIS A 81 -2.14 7.30 26.20
CA HIS A 81 -1.42 6.03 26.27
C HIS A 81 0.05 6.16 25.85
N ALA A 82 0.30 6.81 24.71
CA ALA A 82 1.65 7.01 24.19
C ALA A 82 2.54 7.83 25.14
N ARG A 83 1.97 8.82 25.84
CA ARG A 83 2.68 9.64 26.82
C ARG A 83 3.02 8.86 28.10
N ALA A 84 2.12 7.98 28.54
CA ALA A 84 2.31 7.21 29.76
C ALA A 84 3.19 5.97 29.57
N ARG A 85 3.40 5.53 28.32
CA ARG A 85 4.13 4.31 27.96
C ARG A 85 5.56 4.27 28.55
N PRO A 86 5.96 3.17 29.21
CA PRO A 86 7.34 2.97 29.70
C PRO A 86 8.37 2.92 28.57
N SER A 87 9.66 3.12 28.88
CA SER A 87 10.75 3.02 27.90
C SER A 87 11.27 1.59 27.70
N SER A 88 11.23 0.75 28.75
CA SER A 88 11.74 -0.62 28.72
C SER A 88 10.90 -1.50 27.79
N PRO A 89 11.50 -2.36 26.93
CA PRO A 89 10.73 -3.23 26.03
C PRO A 89 9.74 -4.14 26.77
N ASP A 90 10.14 -4.71 27.91
CA ASP A 90 9.29 -5.59 28.72
C ASP A 90 8.19 -4.81 29.42
N GLY A 91 8.49 -3.61 29.93
CA GLY A 91 7.49 -2.71 30.52
C GLY A 91 6.49 -2.20 29.48
N GLN A 92 6.91 -1.94 28.25
CA GLN A 92 6.01 -1.59 27.15
C GLN A 92 5.05 -2.72 26.81
N ALA A 93 5.54 -3.96 26.72
CA ALA A 93 4.72 -5.12 26.44
C ALA A 93 3.68 -5.36 27.55
N ALA A 94 4.09 -5.26 28.82
CA ALA A 94 3.19 -5.39 29.97
C ALA A 94 2.18 -4.23 30.04
N PHE A 95 2.60 -2.99 29.79
CA PHE A 95 1.72 -1.82 29.78
C PHE A 95 0.61 -1.94 28.72
N GLU A 96 0.96 -2.36 27.51
CA GLU A 96 -0.02 -2.60 26.43
C GLU A 96 -0.99 -3.74 26.79
N ALA A 97 -0.49 -4.83 27.37
CA ALA A 97 -1.30 -5.98 27.73
C ALA A 97 -2.28 -5.69 28.90
N ILE A 98 -1.88 -4.83 29.84
CA ILE A 98 -2.71 -4.36 30.95
C ILE A 98 -3.78 -3.37 30.44
N GLU A 99 -3.43 -2.48 29.52
CA GLU A 99 -4.42 -1.59 28.89
C GLU A 99 -5.45 -2.37 28.08
N GLN A 100 -5.03 -3.38 27.32
CA GLN A 100 -5.96 -4.26 26.62
C GLN A 100 -6.91 -4.98 27.60
N ALA A 101 -6.40 -5.43 28.75
CA ALA A 101 -7.23 -6.04 29.80
C ALA A 101 -8.25 -5.05 30.40
N ARG A 102 -7.89 -3.77 30.54
CA ARG A 102 -8.80 -2.70 30.98
C ARG A 102 -9.97 -2.55 30.02
N LEU A 103 -9.68 -2.38 28.73
CA LEU A 103 -10.68 -2.20 27.67
C LEU A 103 -11.65 -3.38 27.62
N GLU A 104 -11.12 -4.61 27.68
CA GLU A 104 -11.91 -5.83 27.71
C GLU A 104 -12.75 -5.97 28.99
N ALA A 105 -12.24 -5.51 30.13
CA ALA A 105 -12.97 -5.54 31.39
C ALA A 105 -14.16 -4.57 31.39
N ILE A 106 -14.02 -3.36 30.83
CA ILE A 106 -15.13 -2.40 30.66
C ILE A 106 -16.28 -3.07 29.90
N GLY A 107 -15.99 -3.66 28.73
CA GLY A 107 -16.98 -4.36 27.92
C GLY A 107 -17.57 -5.59 28.61
N SER A 108 -16.73 -6.36 29.30
CA SER A 108 -17.15 -7.57 30.01
C SER A 108 -18.08 -7.30 31.19
N ASN A 109 -17.84 -6.22 31.92
CA ASN A 109 -18.63 -5.81 33.08
C ASN A 109 -19.99 -5.22 32.66
N ALA A 110 -20.04 -4.53 31.51
CA ALA A 110 -21.26 -3.94 30.98
C ALA A 110 -22.16 -4.95 30.25
N LEU A 111 -21.58 -5.86 29.46
CA LEU A 111 -22.33 -6.68 28.50
C LEU A 111 -21.93 -8.16 28.58
N GLY A 112 -22.81 -8.99 29.15
CA GLY A 112 -22.55 -10.42 29.34
C GLY A 112 -22.29 -11.22 28.04
N GLY A 113 -22.87 -10.79 26.91
CA GLY A 113 -22.58 -11.37 25.59
C GLY A 113 -21.18 -11.04 25.09
N VAL A 114 -20.74 -9.79 25.27
CA VAL A 114 -19.38 -9.34 24.97
C VAL A 114 -18.38 -10.09 25.85
N ARG A 115 -18.67 -10.25 27.14
CA ARG A 115 -17.84 -11.05 28.07
C ARG A 115 -17.58 -12.48 27.55
N GLN A 116 -18.60 -13.16 27.01
CA GLN A 116 -18.46 -14.49 26.43
C GLN A 116 -17.61 -14.49 25.15
N ASN A 117 -17.85 -13.52 24.26
CA ASN A 117 -17.10 -13.37 23.02
C ASN A 117 -15.61 -13.08 23.28
N LEU A 118 -15.30 -12.14 24.19
CA LEU A 118 -13.93 -11.79 24.60
C LEU A 118 -13.22 -12.99 25.22
N THR A 119 -13.91 -13.78 26.05
CA THR A 119 -13.36 -15.02 26.62
C THR A 119 -13.00 -16.03 25.52
N ALA A 120 -13.86 -16.22 24.51
CA ALA A 120 -13.57 -17.11 23.38
C ALA A 120 -12.39 -16.63 22.53
N ALA A 121 -12.25 -15.30 22.34
CA ALA A 121 -11.10 -14.72 21.65
C ALA A 121 -9.79 -14.90 22.45
N LEU A 122 -9.84 -14.69 23.76
CA LEU A 122 -8.72 -14.90 24.68
C LEU A 122 -8.24 -16.35 24.66
N GLU A 123 -9.13 -17.32 24.83
CA GLU A 123 -8.79 -18.74 24.80
C GLU A 123 -8.12 -19.14 23.49
N ALA A 124 -8.68 -18.72 22.35
CA ALA A 124 -8.09 -19.01 21.04
C ALA A 124 -6.71 -18.37 20.85
N ARG A 125 -6.47 -17.17 21.40
CA ARG A 125 -5.18 -16.48 21.35
C ARG A 125 -4.12 -17.24 22.18
N LEU A 126 -4.47 -17.63 23.40
CA LEU A 126 -3.61 -18.41 24.29
C LEU A 126 -3.26 -19.78 23.69
N GLU A 127 -4.25 -20.46 23.08
CA GLU A 127 -4.03 -21.71 22.34
C GLU A 127 -3.05 -21.52 21.17
N LYS A 128 -3.24 -20.47 20.36
CA LYS A 128 -2.37 -20.16 19.22
C LYS A 128 -0.93 -19.86 19.63
N GLN A 129 -0.73 -19.23 20.78
CA GLN A 129 0.59 -18.94 21.35
C GLN A 129 1.21 -20.16 22.06
N GLY A 130 0.50 -21.28 22.16
CA GLY A 130 0.97 -22.49 22.85
C GLY A 130 0.92 -22.39 24.38
N LEU A 131 0.35 -21.32 24.94
CA LEU A 131 0.36 -21.01 26.37
C LEU A 131 -0.66 -21.82 27.18
N THR A 132 -1.60 -22.50 26.52
CA THR A 132 -2.54 -23.42 27.18
C THR A 132 -2.01 -24.85 27.36
N ARG A 133 -0.93 -25.21 26.64
CA ARG A 133 -0.29 -26.55 26.69
C ARG A 133 1.08 -26.50 27.35
N ALA A 134 1.75 -25.36 27.29
CA ALA A 134 3.02 -25.15 27.95
C ALA A 134 2.79 -25.05 29.47
N VAL A 135 3.16 -26.09 30.21
CA VAL A 135 3.55 -25.92 31.60
C VAL A 135 4.90 -25.22 31.54
N ALA A 136 4.93 -23.91 31.67
CA ALA A 136 6.19 -23.19 31.87
C ALA A 136 6.75 -23.67 33.22
N THR A 137 7.58 -24.72 33.22
CA THR A 137 8.24 -25.20 34.44
C THR A 137 9.33 -24.24 34.92
N ASP A 138 9.66 -23.24 34.11
CA ASP A 138 10.70 -22.27 34.38
C ASP A 138 10.11 -20.86 34.55
N ARG A 139 10.37 -20.28 35.73
CA ARG A 139 9.96 -18.92 36.11
C ARG A 139 10.61 -17.85 35.24
N GLN A 140 11.79 -18.10 34.69
CA GLN A 140 12.56 -17.12 33.92
C GLN A 140 12.09 -16.96 32.47
N SER A 141 11.46 -18.00 31.91
CA SER A 141 10.92 -17.99 30.54
C SER A 141 9.41 -17.73 30.47
N ALA A 142 8.77 -17.47 31.62
CA ALA A 142 7.35 -17.19 31.69
C ALA A 142 7.02 -15.81 31.07
N PRO A 143 6.02 -15.71 30.17
CA PRO A 143 5.62 -14.45 29.53
C PRO A 143 4.95 -13.51 30.54
N MET A 144 5.76 -12.66 31.17
CA MET A 144 5.32 -11.74 32.23
C MET A 144 4.13 -10.86 31.82
N ALA A 145 4.15 -10.28 30.61
CA ALA A 145 3.07 -9.43 30.11
C ALA A 145 1.72 -10.15 30.02
N GLU A 146 1.73 -11.43 29.60
CA GLU A 146 0.51 -12.24 29.52
C GLU A 146 -0.03 -12.59 30.90
N ILE A 147 0.85 -12.97 31.83
CA ILE A 147 0.47 -13.30 33.20
C ILE A 147 -0.13 -12.08 33.90
N LEU A 148 0.48 -10.90 33.74
CA LEU A 148 -0.05 -9.64 34.28
C LEU A 148 -1.41 -9.31 33.67
N SER A 149 -1.59 -9.43 32.36
CA SER A 149 -2.88 -9.21 31.69
C SER A 149 -3.99 -10.11 32.26
N LEU A 150 -3.69 -11.40 32.46
CA LEU A 150 -4.64 -12.37 33.03
C LEU A 150 -4.98 -12.08 34.50
N LEU A 151 -4.00 -11.67 35.32
CA LEU A 151 -4.22 -11.28 36.71
C LEU A 151 -5.05 -9.98 36.80
N VAL A 152 -4.73 -8.98 35.98
CA VAL A 152 -5.51 -7.74 35.92
C VAL A 152 -6.93 -8.03 35.46
N ARG A 153 -7.12 -8.83 34.42
CA ARG A 153 -8.46 -9.27 33.97
C ARG A 153 -9.24 -9.92 35.11
N GLU A 154 -8.62 -10.83 35.86
CA GLU A 154 -9.25 -11.49 37.01
C GLU A 154 -9.69 -10.49 38.08
N ARG A 155 -8.85 -9.51 38.41
CA ARG A 155 -9.17 -8.45 39.39
C ARG A 155 -10.28 -7.53 38.93
N LEU A 156 -10.29 -7.16 37.65
CA LEU A 156 -11.27 -6.20 37.10
C LEU A 156 -12.64 -6.82 36.79
N THR A 157 -12.69 -8.13 36.49
CA THR A 157 -13.92 -8.81 36.05
C THR A 157 -14.46 -9.85 37.05
N GLY A 158 -13.63 -10.34 37.98
CA GLY A 158 -13.91 -11.56 38.77
C GLY A 158 -13.65 -12.87 37.99
N ASP A 159 -13.25 -12.73 36.74
CA ASP A 159 -12.76 -13.72 35.78
C ASP A 159 -11.59 -14.57 36.19
N ALA A 160 -11.80 -15.75 36.78
CA ALA A 160 -10.71 -16.72 36.88
C ALA A 160 -10.03 -16.95 35.50
N PRO A 161 -8.70 -17.08 35.44
CA PRO A 161 -7.99 -17.35 34.18
C PRO A 161 -8.54 -18.61 33.48
N PRO A 162 -8.53 -18.66 32.13
CA PRO A 162 -8.97 -19.85 31.39
C PRO A 162 -8.25 -21.12 31.87
N GLU A 163 -8.94 -22.26 31.89
CA GLU A 163 -8.42 -23.49 32.53
C GLU A 163 -7.03 -23.89 32.05
N GLY A 164 -6.76 -23.77 30.74
CA GLY A 164 -5.45 -24.07 30.16
C GLY A 164 -4.32 -23.12 30.59
N ALA A 165 -4.64 -21.92 31.08
CA ALA A 165 -3.67 -20.90 31.48
C ALA A 165 -3.56 -20.72 33.01
N LYS A 166 -4.37 -21.40 33.82
CA LYS A 166 -4.30 -21.31 35.29
C LYS A 166 -2.92 -21.66 35.83
N ALA A 167 -2.36 -22.79 35.37
CA ALA A 167 -1.04 -23.23 35.76
C ALA A 167 0.07 -22.22 35.37
N LEU A 168 -0.11 -21.50 34.24
CA LEU A 168 0.83 -20.47 33.80
C LEU A 168 0.83 -19.27 34.76
N VAL A 169 -0.37 -18.79 35.13
CA VAL A 169 -0.55 -17.66 36.03
C VAL A 169 -0.04 -17.98 37.44
N ASP A 170 -0.34 -19.18 37.94
CA ASP A 170 -0.02 -19.58 39.31
C ASP A 170 1.49 -19.67 39.60
N ILE A 171 2.34 -19.77 38.57
CA ILE A 171 3.81 -19.78 38.72
C ILE A 171 4.34 -18.47 39.32
N LEU A 172 3.80 -17.34 38.85
CA LEU A 172 4.23 -15.99 39.24
C LEU A 172 3.20 -15.25 40.09
N ARG A 173 1.98 -15.77 40.24
CA ARG A 173 0.89 -15.13 41.00
C ARG A 173 1.34 -14.69 42.38
N ALA A 174 1.91 -15.60 43.18
CA ALA A 174 2.32 -15.28 44.55
C ALA A 174 3.40 -14.18 44.58
N ASP A 175 4.36 -14.22 43.65
CA ASP A 175 5.45 -13.23 43.58
C ASP A 175 4.91 -11.86 43.15
N ILE A 176 3.99 -11.81 42.17
CA ILE A 176 3.35 -10.59 41.70
C ILE A 176 2.44 -9.99 42.79
N GLU A 177 1.60 -10.80 43.44
CA GLU A 177 0.66 -10.34 44.48
C GLU A 177 1.39 -9.83 45.71
N ASN A 178 2.52 -10.45 46.09
CA ASN A 178 3.34 -9.97 47.20
C ASN A 178 3.97 -8.59 46.92
N ARG A 179 4.31 -8.30 45.66
CA ARG A 179 4.99 -7.06 45.26
C ARG A 179 4.02 -5.93 44.90
N ALA A 180 3.01 -6.23 44.10
CA ALA A 180 2.11 -5.26 43.48
C ALA A 180 0.61 -5.49 43.75
N GLY A 181 0.26 -6.40 44.68
CA GLY A 181 -1.15 -6.78 44.93
C GLY A 181 -2.05 -5.61 45.33
N LYS A 182 -1.55 -4.67 46.14
CA LYS A 182 -2.33 -3.48 46.55
C LYS A 182 -2.66 -2.58 45.37
N ASP A 183 -1.74 -2.41 44.43
CA ASP A 183 -1.94 -1.57 43.27
C ASP A 183 -2.80 -2.26 42.21
N LEU A 184 -2.71 -3.59 42.09
CA LEU A 184 -3.66 -4.38 41.32
C LEU A 184 -5.10 -4.19 41.81
N ASP A 185 -5.33 -4.11 43.13
CA ASP A 185 -6.64 -3.85 43.70
C ASP A 185 -7.12 -2.40 43.43
N ARG A 186 -6.20 -1.43 43.36
CA ARG A 186 -6.51 -0.03 43.03
C ARG A 186 -6.96 0.15 41.59
N LEU A 187 -6.56 -0.72 40.65
CA LEU A 187 -6.95 -0.64 39.24
C LEU A 187 -8.48 -0.68 39.06
N ALA A 188 -9.20 -1.42 39.89
CA ALA A 188 -10.66 -1.53 39.80
C ALA A 188 -11.37 -0.18 40.00
N ALA A 189 -10.83 0.70 40.85
CA ALA A 189 -11.37 2.03 41.08
C ALA A 189 -11.02 3.02 39.96
N ALA A 190 -10.03 2.72 39.13
CA ALA A 190 -9.53 3.59 38.07
C ALA A 190 -9.94 3.11 36.66
N ILE A 191 -10.76 2.06 36.54
CA ILE A 191 -11.07 1.42 35.25
C ILE A 191 -11.63 2.39 34.19
N ASP A 192 -12.43 3.36 34.62
CA ASP A 192 -13.10 4.36 33.76
C ASP A 192 -12.24 5.60 33.47
N ASP A 193 -11.11 5.79 34.15
CA ASP A 193 -10.16 6.90 33.93
C ASP A 193 -8.82 6.34 33.44
N GLN A 194 -8.59 6.39 32.13
CA GLN A 194 -7.39 5.85 31.51
C GLN A 194 -6.10 6.50 32.05
N ALA A 195 -6.11 7.80 32.38
CA ALA A 195 -4.93 8.47 32.90
C ALA A 195 -4.63 8.02 34.34
N ALA A 196 -5.66 7.86 35.18
CA ALA A 196 -5.50 7.30 36.52
C ALA A 196 -5.05 5.84 36.49
N PHE A 197 -5.64 5.04 35.60
CA PHE A 197 -5.27 3.64 35.40
C PHE A 197 -3.82 3.49 34.94
N ALA A 198 -3.37 4.35 34.02
CA ALA A 198 -2.00 4.38 33.54
C ALA A 198 -1.00 4.70 34.66
N ARG A 199 -1.32 5.64 35.58
CA ARG A 199 -0.46 5.95 36.73
C ARG A 199 -0.29 4.74 37.66
N VAL A 200 -1.39 4.08 38.03
CA VAL A 200 -1.34 2.87 38.87
C VAL A 200 -0.61 1.73 38.15
N THR A 201 -0.80 1.59 36.83
CA THR A 201 -0.07 0.61 36.03
C THR A 201 1.44 0.85 36.05
N ARG A 202 1.90 2.12 36.00
CA ARG A 202 3.33 2.44 36.14
C ARG A 202 3.89 2.10 37.52
N GLU A 203 3.11 2.30 38.59
CA GLU A 203 3.48 1.88 39.94
C GLU A 203 3.66 0.36 40.00
N ILE A 204 2.71 -0.41 39.45
CA ILE A 204 2.81 -1.88 39.34
C ILE A 204 4.08 -2.30 38.59
N LEU A 205 4.36 -1.68 37.43
CA LEU A 205 5.53 -2.03 36.62
C LEU A 205 6.84 -1.69 37.35
N ARG A 206 6.90 -0.57 38.08
CA ARG A 206 8.06 -0.22 38.90
C ARG A 206 8.27 -1.24 40.01
N ASP A 207 7.22 -1.61 40.73
CA ASP A 207 7.30 -2.54 41.87
C ASP A 207 7.65 -3.97 41.42
N LEU A 208 7.51 -4.27 40.13
CA LEU A 208 7.91 -5.53 39.48
C LEU A 208 9.29 -5.47 38.79
N ASP A 209 10.05 -4.38 38.91
CA ASP A 209 11.31 -4.11 38.20
C ASP A 209 11.17 -4.14 36.67
N LEU A 210 9.97 -3.87 36.16
CA LEU A 210 9.66 -3.75 34.73
C LEU A 210 9.63 -2.28 34.27
N GLY A 211 9.65 -1.33 35.22
CA GLY A 211 9.74 0.11 34.99
C GLY A 211 11.18 0.65 35.03
N GLU A 212 11.35 1.94 34.77
CA GLU A 212 12.65 2.62 34.95
C GLU A 212 12.99 2.84 36.43
N GLU A 213 14.28 2.77 36.78
CA GLU A 213 14.81 3.50 37.94
C GLU A 213 14.70 5.00 37.62
N MET A 214 13.71 5.67 38.20
CA MET A 214 13.61 7.13 38.09
C MET A 214 14.89 7.76 38.66
N SER A 215 15.70 8.38 37.80
CA SER A 215 16.56 9.47 38.24
C SER A 215 15.65 10.64 38.60
N ASP A 216 15.57 10.97 39.89
CA ASP A 216 14.91 12.18 40.41
C ASP A 216 15.39 13.43 39.67
N ALA A 217 14.51 14.02 38.87
CA ALA A 217 14.45 15.43 38.45
C ALA A 217 13.31 15.52 37.40
N THR A 218 12.18 16.20 37.59
CA THR A 218 11.88 17.34 38.45
C THR A 218 10.37 17.39 38.63
N GLU A 219 9.88 17.16 39.85
CA GLU A 219 8.64 17.82 40.28
C GLU A 219 9.03 19.23 40.70
N GLN A 220 8.54 20.23 39.97
CA GLN A 220 8.29 21.53 40.57
C GLN A 220 6.96 22.04 40.04
N SER A 221 5.97 21.90 40.93
CA SER A 221 4.78 22.72 41.02
C SER A 221 5.10 24.19 40.81
N ASP A 222 4.35 24.86 39.93
CA ASP A 222 3.99 26.26 40.09
C ASP A 222 2.54 26.42 39.60
N GLU A 223 1.61 26.35 40.55
CA GLU A 223 0.36 27.11 40.51
C GLU A 223 0.73 28.55 40.89
N ASP A 224 0.48 29.55 40.02
CA ASP A 224 -0.61 30.53 40.26
C ASP A 224 -0.73 31.59 39.14
N GLU A 225 -2.00 31.87 38.82
CA GLU A 225 -2.67 33.11 38.38
C GLU A 225 -2.14 34.03 37.25
N GLY A 226 -3.07 34.41 36.34
CA GLY A 226 -3.03 35.72 35.65
C GLY A 226 -3.63 35.83 34.24
N ASP A 227 -4.95 35.69 34.14
CA ASP A 227 -5.94 36.28 33.21
C ASP A 227 -5.50 37.11 31.97
N GLU A 228 -6.08 36.79 30.79
CA GLU A 228 -6.96 37.66 29.97
C GLU A 228 -6.97 37.30 28.46
N ASP A 229 -8.18 36.98 27.99
CA ASP A 229 -8.82 37.28 26.71
C ASP A 229 -8.22 36.81 25.37
N GLN A 230 -8.93 35.86 24.75
CA GLN A 230 -9.37 36.03 23.36
C GLN A 230 -10.73 35.36 23.09
N ASN A 231 -11.75 36.19 23.31
CA ASN A 231 -12.99 36.36 22.56
C ASN A 231 -13.41 35.27 21.54
N THR A 232 -14.46 34.55 21.90
CA THR A 232 -15.49 33.99 21.01
C THR A 232 -16.23 35.08 20.24
N GLU A 233 -16.40 34.93 18.93
CA GLU A 233 -17.66 35.32 18.28
C GLU A 233 -18.16 34.17 17.39
N ALA A 234 -19.37 33.74 17.70
CA ALA A 234 -20.20 32.89 16.89
C ALA A 234 -20.78 33.67 15.70
N SER A 235 -21.16 32.96 14.64
CA SER A 235 -22.25 33.40 13.76
C SER A 235 -23.01 32.18 13.29
N GLU A 236 -24.24 32.05 13.79
CA GLU A 236 -25.29 31.17 13.27
C GLU A 236 -25.98 31.80 12.04
N ASP A 237 -26.62 30.90 11.29
CA ASP A 237 -27.71 31.07 10.32
C ASP A 237 -27.46 31.71 8.94
N ASP A 238 -27.69 30.90 7.90
CA ASP A 238 -28.93 31.09 7.13
C ASP A 238 -29.39 29.76 6.52
N SER A 239 -30.61 29.39 6.91
CA SER A 239 -31.38 28.26 6.43
C SER A 239 -32.37 28.77 5.38
N GLY A 240 -32.21 28.34 4.13
CA GLY A 240 -33.14 28.60 3.04
C GLY A 240 -33.70 27.30 2.47
N GLU A 241 -34.85 26.86 3.00
CA GLU A 241 -35.70 25.85 2.38
C GLU A 241 -36.33 26.37 1.08
N GLY A 242 -36.46 25.49 0.09
CA GLY A 242 -37.17 25.72 -1.16
C GLY A 242 -37.47 24.39 -1.83
N GLU A 243 -38.67 23.89 -1.55
CA GLU A 243 -39.25 22.60 -1.93
C GLU A 243 -39.36 22.35 -3.45
N GLY A 244 -39.41 21.06 -3.80
CA GLY A 244 -40.38 20.55 -4.78
C GLY A 244 -39.85 20.20 -6.17
N GLU A 245 -39.67 18.91 -6.44
CA GLU A 245 -40.57 18.18 -7.37
C GLU A 245 -40.26 16.67 -7.39
N GLN A 246 -41.29 15.90 -7.03
CA GLN A 246 -41.40 14.45 -7.23
C GLN A 246 -41.88 14.14 -8.65
N ALA A 247 -41.32 13.11 -9.27
CA ALA A 247 -41.95 12.21 -10.25
C ALA A 247 -41.04 10.97 -10.35
N ASP A 248 -41.26 9.90 -9.58
CA ASP A 248 -42.27 8.85 -9.72
C ASP A 248 -42.09 7.96 -10.97
N GLY A 249 -42.09 6.64 -10.74
CA GLY A 249 -42.49 5.64 -11.74
C GLY A 249 -41.44 4.76 -12.43
N ALA A 250 -41.40 3.50 -11.96
CA ALA A 250 -41.34 2.27 -12.78
C ALA A 250 -39.97 1.69 -13.26
N ALA A 251 -39.54 0.64 -12.57
CA ALA A 251 -39.23 -0.64 -13.21
C ALA A 251 -40.44 -1.59 -12.98
N PRO A 252 -40.60 -2.78 -13.62
CA PRO A 252 -39.66 -3.51 -14.49
C PRO A 252 -40.33 -4.14 -15.74
N GLN A 253 -39.53 -4.65 -16.70
CA GLN A 253 -39.82 -5.95 -17.30
C GLN A 253 -38.61 -6.57 -18.03
N GLU A 254 -38.34 -7.80 -17.61
CA GLU A 254 -37.39 -8.76 -18.16
C GLU A 254 -37.86 -9.27 -19.54
N THR A 255 -36.90 -9.57 -20.41
CA THR A 255 -37.06 -10.57 -21.48
C THR A 255 -35.85 -11.49 -21.44
N GLU A 256 -36.06 -12.72 -20.97
CA GLU A 256 -35.14 -13.84 -21.12
C GLU A 256 -35.34 -14.53 -22.47
N SER A 257 -34.24 -15.00 -23.04
CA SER A 257 -33.98 -16.41 -23.40
C SER A 257 -33.15 -16.54 -24.68
N SER A 258 -32.00 -17.22 -24.57
CA SER A 258 -31.78 -18.49 -25.28
C SER A 258 -30.47 -19.13 -24.81
N ASP A 259 -30.62 -20.30 -24.19
CA ASP A 259 -29.60 -21.26 -23.80
C ASP A 259 -28.79 -21.79 -24.98
N ARG A 260 -27.54 -22.21 -24.69
CA ARG A 260 -26.96 -23.47 -25.19
C ARG A 260 -26.05 -24.10 -24.14
N GLU A 261 -26.49 -25.25 -23.66
CA GLU A 261 -25.76 -26.26 -22.88
C GLU A 261 -24.74 -27.03 -23.75
N SER A 262 -23.68 -27.54 -23.12
CA SER A 262 -22.95 -28.79 -23.45
C SER A 262 -21.99 -29.05 -22.27
N GLU A 263 -22.45 -29.78 -21.27
CA GLU A 263 -22.27 -31.23 -21.02
C GLU A 263 -21.01 -31.58 -20.21
N ALA A 264 -21.28 -32.30 -19.12
CA ALA A 264 -20.34 -32.82 -18.16
C ALA A 264 -19.73 -34.15 -18.62
N GLY A 265 -18.51 -34.42 -18.19
CA GLY A 265 -17.91 -35.75 -18.21
C GLY A 265 -17.12 -35.96 -16.91
N ASP A 266 -17.64 -36.85 -16.06
CA ASP A 266 -16.94 -37.52 -14.96
C ASP A 266 -15.62 -38.13 -15.44
N GLU A 267 -14.62 -38.22 -14.56
CA GLU A 267 -13.84 -39.46 -14.44
C GLU A 267 -13.13 -39.54 -13.08
N GLU A 268 -13.30 -40.73 -12.47
CA GLU A 268 -12.93 -41.15 -11.14
C GLU A 268 -11.42 -41.32 -10.92
N MET A 269 -11.07 -41.35 -9.62
CA MET A 269 -9.81 -41.81 -9.05
C MET A 269 -9.37 -43.19 -9.57
N VAL A 270 -8.09 -43.35 -9.86
CA VAL A 270 -7.39 -44.64 -9.77
C VAL A 270 -6.05 -44.45 -9.06
N GLN A 271 -5.93 -45.07 -7.89
CA GLN A 271 -4.67 -45.39 -7.22
C GLN A 271 -3.99 -46.55 -7.97
N SER A 272 -2.67 -46.47 -8.13
CA SER A 272 -1.84 -47.65 -8.28
C SER A 272 -0.48 -47.42 -7.61
N GLU A 273 -0.28 -48.15 -6.53
CA GLU A 273 1.03 -48.48 -5.97
C GLU A 273 1.72 -49.50 -6.89
N GLN A 274 3.00 -49.31 -7.20
CA GLN A 274 3.91 -50.44 -7.30
C GLN A 274 5.35 -50.05 -7.01
N ASP A 275 5.90 -50.84 -6.10
CA ASP A 275 7.25 -50.89 -5.55
C ASP A 275 8.27 -51.43 -6.56
N GLY A 276 9.54 -51.06 -6.41
CA GLY A 276 10.64 -51.52 -7.27
C GLY A 276 12.01 -50.99 -6.80
N GLU A 277 12.80 -51.89 -6.23
CA GLU A 277 14.00 -51.68 -5.42
C GLU A 277 15.24 -51.11 -6.15
N ALA A 278 16.00 -50.30 -5.40
CA ALA A 278 17.45 -50.11 -5.29
C ALA A 278 18.38 -50.15 -6.52
N GLU A 279 19.20 -49.09 -6.69
CA GLU A 279 20.66 -49.22 -6.65
C GLU A 279 21.35 -47.89 -6.27
N ASP A 280 22.28 -48.00 -5.34
CA ASP A 280 23.07 -46.96 -4.68
C ASP A 280 24.39 -46.78 -5.44
N THR A 281 24.75 -45.55 -5.85
CA THR A 281 26.15 -45.17 -6.13
C THR A 281 26.36 -43.64 -6.10
N GLU A 282 27.28 -43.25 -5.22
CA GLU A 282 28.28 -42.17 -5.35
C GLU A 282 27.92 -40.69 -5.07
N GLU A 283 28.24 -40.32 -3.82
CA GLU A 283 29.00 -39.12 -3.39
C GLU A 283 28.45 -37.71 -3.66
N ALA A 284 27.78 -37.16 -2.63
CA ALA A 284 27.65 -35.71 -2.45
C ALA A 284 28.91 -35.16 -1.74
N PRO A 285 29.53 -34.07 -2.22
CA PRO A 285 30.67 -33.46 -1.51
C PRO A 285 30.21 -32.75 -0.24
N GLU A 286 30.94 -33.01 0.86
CA GLU A 286 30.79 -32.37 2.17
C GLU A 286 30.79 -30.83 2.06
N MET A 287 29.66 -30.21 2.36
CA MET A 287 29.59 -28.78 2.70
C MET A 287 29.91 -28.64 4.19
N GLY A 288 31.10 -28.11 4.45
CA GLY A 288 31.61 -27.81 5.79
C GLY A 288 30.73 -26.86 6.59
N ASP A 289 30.90 -27.01 7.90
CA ASP A 289 30.11 -26.55 9.04
C ASP A 289 29.71 -25.06 9.07
N GLY A 290 28.62 -24.79 9.79
CA GLY A 290 27.84 -23.56 9.81
C GLY A 290 28.62 -22.25 10.02
N ALA A 291 28.42 -21.31 9.08
CA ALA A 291 28.60 -19.88 9.34
C ALA A 291 27.22 -19.22 9.45
N LYS A 292 26.83 -18.87 10.70
CA LYS A 292 25.63 -18.07 10.99
C LYS A 292 25.70 -16.74 10.21
N PRO A 293 24.58 -16.21 9.69
CA PRO A 293 24.56 -14.91 9.03
C PRO A 293 25.00 -13.81 10.02
N ALA A 294 26.11 -13.14 9.71
CA ALA A 294 26.68 -12.09 10.53
C ALA A 294 25.76 -10.86 10.58
N ARG A 295 25.45 -10.42 11.79
CA ARG A 295 24.72 -9.17 12.08
C ARG A 295 25.62 -7.98 11.70
N PRO A 296 25.17 -7.01 10.88
CA PRO A 296 26.04 -5.95 10.39
C PRO A 296 26.33 -4.88 11.46
N ASP A 297 27.59 -4.48 11.50
CA ASP A 297 28.18 -3.45 12.35
C ASP A 297 27.99 -2.07 11.67
N PRO A 298 27.30 -1.09 12.29
CA PRO A 298 26.92 0.18 11.64
C PRO A 298 28.07 1.20 11.45
N GLY A 299 29.33 0.76 11.58
CA GLY A 299 30.50 1.66 11.71
C GLY A 299 31.37 1.91 10.47
N LYS A 300 31.06 1.38 9.28
CA LYS A 300 31.91 1.58 8.08
C LYS A 300 31.15 2.07 6.86
N GLY A 301 30.72 3.34 6.92
CA GLY A 301 30.35 4.09 5.73
C GLY A 301 31.59 4.47 4.90
N GLY A 302 31.66 3.94 3.67
CA GLY A 302 32.11 4.69 2.49
C GLY A 302 33.61 4.93 2.28
N ALA A 303 34.33 3.92 1.80
CA ALA A 303 35.48 4.11 0.89
C ALA A 303 35.93 2.75 0.30
N GLY A 304 35.44 2.37 -0.90
CA GLY A 304 36.07 1.28 -1.65
C GLY A 304 35.18 0.44 -2.57
N GLU A 305 33.85 0.53 -2.51
CA GLU A 305 33.01 -0.31 -3.38
C GLU A 305 32.89 0.26 -4.80
N PRO A 306 33.17 -0.54 -5.85
CA PRO A 306 33.22 -0.08 -7.24
C PRO A 306 31.87 0.47 -7.73
N PRO A 307 31.86 1.42 -8.68
CA PRO A 307 30.63 2.00 -9.23
C PRO A 307 29.75 0.94 -9.91
N TYR A 308 28.46 1.27 -10.09
CA TYR A 308 27.54 0.39 -10.82
C TYR A 308 28.05 0.11 -12.24
N LYS A 309 27.97 -1.14 -12.65
CA LYS A 309 28.46 -1.63 -13.94
C LYS A 309 27.46 -2.65 -14.48
N VAL A 310 27.35 -2.69 -15.79
CA VAL A 310 26.60 -3.70 -16.53
C VAL A 310 27.58 -4.64 -17.19
N PHE A 311 27.37 -5.96 -17.06
CA PHE A 311 28.22 -6.96 -17.71
C PHE A 311 28.05 -6.94 -19.24
N THR A 312 26.80 -7.04 -19.71
CA THR A 312 26.43 -6.97 -21.12
C THR A 312 25.00 -6.46 -21.26
N THR A 313 24.69 -5.85 -22.41
CA THR A 313 23.35 -5.38 -22.78
C THR A 313 22.83 -5.98 -24.07
N ALA A 314 23.59 -6.93 -24.64
CA ALA A 314 23.23 -7.57 -25.90
C ALA A 314 21.86 -8.27 -25.87
N TYR A 315 21.35 -8.57 -24.67
CA TYR A 315 20.12 -9.35 -24.45
C TYR A 315 18.99 -8.57 -23.81
N ASP A 316 19.22 -7.30 -23.49
CA ASP A 316 18.16 -6.42 -23.00
C ASP A 316 17.18 -6.17 -24.15
N GLU A 317 15.89 -6.07 -23.84
CA GLU A 317 14.86 -5.80 -24.84
C GLU A 317 13.90 -4.68 -24.42
N VAL A 318 13.53 -3.82 -25.38
CA VAL A 318 12.37 -2.94 -25.27
C VAL A 318 11.32 -3.47 -26.24
N VAL A 319 10.17 -3.88 -25.70
CA VAL A 319 9.13 -4.55 -26.47
C VAL A 319 7.77 -3.85 -26.26
N PRO A 320 6.99 -3.62 -27.32
CA PRO A 320 5.60 -3.20 -27.17
C PRO A 320 4.77 -4.37 -26.62
N ALA A 321 3.73 -4.04 -25.85
CA ALA A 321 2.85 -5.05 -25.24
C ALA A 321 2.19 -6.01 -26.27
N GLU A 322 1.93 -5.51 -27.48
CA GLU A 322 1.32 -6.27 -28.59
C GLU A 322 2.21 -7.40 -29.12
N GLU A 323 3.54 -7.32 -28.93
CA GLU A 323 4.47 -8.38 -29.35
C GLU A 323 4.63 -9.48 -28.29
N LEU A 324 4.18 -9.24 -27.06
CA LEU A 324 4.31 -10.20 -25.96
C LEU A 324 3.16 -11.19 -25.90
N CYS A 325 1.98 -10.87 -26.43
CA CYS A 325 0.76 -11.63 -26.21
C CYS A 325 -0.18 -11.52 -27.41
N ASP A 326 -0.85 -12.63 -27.75
CA ASP A 326 -1.76 -12.69 -28.90
C ASP A 326 -2.99 -11.79 -28.68
N ALA A 327 -3.55 -11.27 -29.78
CA ALA A 327 -4.66 -10.30 -29.71
C ALA A 327 -5.91 -10.84 -28.99
N ASP A 328 -6.19 -12.13 -29.10
CA ASP A 328 -7.33 -12.78 -28.43
C ASP A 328 -7.07 -12.95 -26.93
N GLU A 329 -5.85 -13.34 -26.54
CA GLU A 329 -5.43 -13.45 -25.14
C GLU A 329 -5.45 -12.05 -24.48
N LEU A 330 -4.90 -11.03 -25.13
CA LEU A 330 -4.98 -9.64 -24.67
C LEU A 330 -6.43 -9.16 -24.48
N THR A 331 -7.34 -9.59 -25.36
CA THR A 331 -8.76 -9.23 -25.24
C THR A 331 -9.40 -9.90 -24.02
N ARG A 332 -9.06 -11.16 -23.72
CA ARG A 332 -9.52 -11.86 -22.49
C ARG A 332 -8.95 -11.24 -21.23
N LEU A 333 -7.64 -10.99 -21.19
CA LEU A 333 -6.98 -10.33 -20.06
C LEU A 333 -7.54 -8.93 -19.82
N ARG A 334 -7.87 -8.20 -20.89
CA ARG A 334 -8.54 -6.90 -20.78
C ARG A 334 -9.94 -7.03 -20.18
N ALA A 335 -10.73 -8.02 -20.59
CA ALA A 335 -12.06 -8.24 -20.04
C ALA A 335 -11.99 -8.54 -18.53
N TYR A 336 -10.99 -9.32 -18.10
CA TYR A 336 -10.73 -9.56 -16.68
C TYR A 336 -10.40 -8.26 -15.92
N LEU A 337 -9.53 -7.41 -16.47
CA LEU A 337 -9.22 -6.10 -15.89
C LEU A 337 -10.45 -5.17 -15.85
N ASP A 338 -11.29 -5.19 -16.90
CA ASP A 338 -12.53 -4.40 -16.96
C ASP A 338 -13.54 -4.82 -15.89
N GLN A 339 -13.64 -6.12 -15.59
CA GLN A 339 -14.51 -6.63 -14.52
C GLN A 339 -14.09 -6.07 -13.16
N GLN A 340 -12.78 -5.98 -12.89
CA GLN A 340 -12.27 -5.37 -11.67
C GLN A 340 -12.52 -3.85 -11.66
N LEU A 341 -12.31 -3.17 -12.79
CA LEU A 341 -12.57 -1.73 -12.92
C LEU A 341 -14.03 -1.33 -12.68
N ALA A 342 -14.98 -2.20 -13.04
CA ALA A 342 -16.41 -1.92 -12.87
C ALA A 342 -16.78 -1.62 -11.41
N ALA A 343 -16.16 -2.34 -10.46
CA ALA A 343 -16.35 -2.15 -9.02
C ALA A 343 -15.93 -0.74 -8.56
N PHE A 344 -14.98 -0.10 -9.26
CA PHE A 344 -14.39 1.20 -8.86
C PHE A 344 -14.87 2.38 -9.71
N SER A 345 -15.83 2.16 -10.62
CA SER A 345 -16.28 3.16 -11.60
C SER A 345 -16.84 4.46 -10.99
N SER A 346 -17.51 4.38 -9.84
CA SER A 346 -18.11 5.51 -9.12
C SER A 346 -17.06 6.42 -8.49
N VAL A 347 -16.04 5.83 -7.86
CA VAL A 347 -14.89 6.54 -7.28
C VAL A 347 -14.13 7.24 -8.40
N VAL A 348 -13.79 6.51 -9.45
CA VAL A 348 -13.03 7.02 -10.60
C VAL A 348 -13.71 8.20 -11.28
N SER A 349 -15.02 8.17 -11.45
CA SER A 349 -15.76 9.28 -12.08
C SER A 349 -15.71 10.54 -11.23
N ARG A 350 -15.81 10.39 -9.89
CA ARG A 350 -15.72 11.51 -8.95
C ARG A 350 -14.31 12.12 -8.94
N LEU A 351 -13.30 11.26 -8.93
CA LEU A 351 -11.88 11.62 -9.00
C LEU A 351 -11.53 12.34 -10.30
N ALA A 352 -11.97 11.78 -11.44
CA ALA A 352 -11.75 12.36 -12.74
C ALA A 352 -12.37 13.75 -12.83
N ASN A 353 -13.59 13.92 -12.29
CA ASN A 353 -14.24 15.23 -12.25
C ASN A 353 -13.53 16.21 -11.31
N LYS A 354 -13.01 15.78 -10.16
CA LYS A 354 -12.26 16.64 -9.22
C LYS A 354 -10.93 17.10 -9.83
N LEU A 355 -10.16 16.16 -10.38
CA LEU A 355 -8.91 16.47 -11.08
C LEU A 355 -9.18 17.37 -12.30
N GLN A 356 -10.16 17.03 -13.12
CA GLN A 356 -10.55 17.84 -14.27
C GLN A 356 -10.96 19.26 -13.83
N ARG A 357 -11.74 19.42 -12.76
CA ARG A 357 -12.12 20.76 -12.25
C ARG A 357 -10.92 21.54 -11.72
N ARG A 358 -10.01 20.92 -10.96
CA ARG A 358 -8.76 21.55 -10.48
C ARG A 358 -7.88 22.00 -11.64
N LEU A 359 -7.66 21.12 -12.62
CA LEU A 359 -6.86 21.43 -13.81
C LEU A 359 -7.53 22.48 -14.70
N LEU A 360 -8.86 22.45 -14.85
CA LEU A 360 -9.61 23.49 -15.57
C LEU A 360 -9.61 24.82 -14.81
N ALA A 361 -9.61 24.81 -13.48
CA ALA A 361 -9.53 26.03 -12.67
C ALA A 361 -8.15 26.70 -12.80
N GLN A 362 -7.07 25.93 -12.93
CA GLN A 362 -5.76 26.45 -13.34
C GLN A 362 -5.72 26.95 -14.79
N GLN A 363 -6.63 26.44 -15.65
CA GLN A 363 -6.82 26.97 -17.00
C GLN A 363 -7.69 28.24 -17.05
N ASN A 364 -8.11 28.79 -15.91
CA ASN A 364 -8.86 30.05 -15.92
C ASN A 364 -8.00 31.13 -16.57
N ARG A 365 -8.49 31.56 -17.73
CA ARG A 365 -7.92 32.55 -18.64
C ARG A 365 -7.60 33.83 -17.86
N SER A 366 -6.30 34.10 -17.66
CA SER A 366 -5.86 35.42 -17.26
C SER A 366 -5.98 36.35 -18.47
N TRP A 367 -6.62 37.49 -18.24
CA TRP A 367 -6.65 38.58 -19.20
C TRP A 367 -5.65 39.62 -18.71
N THR A 368 -4.64 39.92 -19.52
CA THR A 368 -3.80 41.09 -19.31
C THR A 368 -4.55 42.30 -19.85
N PHE A 369 -4.83 43.27 -18.97
CA PHE A 369 -5.50 44.53 -19.32
C PHE A 369 -4.47 45.64 -19.51
N ASP A 370 -4.94 46.80 -19.97
CA ASP A 370 -4.08 47.98 -20.12
C ASP A 370 -2.92 47.76 -21.09
N LEU A 371 -3.18 47.09 -22.23
CA LEU A 371 -2.19 46.89 -23.28
C LEU A 371 -2.32 47.96 -24.37
N GLU A 372 -1.21 48.27 -25.06
CA GLU A 372 -1.18 49.18 -26.21
C GLU A 372 -1.71 48.51 -27.49
N GLU A 373 -1.71 47.18 -27.54
CA GLU A 373 -2.22 46.37 -28.65
C GLU A 373 -2.97 45.13 -28.13
N GLY A 374 -3.87 44.56 -28.94
CA GLY A 374 -4.64 43.37 -28.58
C GLY A 374 -6.13 43.46 -28.94
N MET A 375 -6.96 42.70 -28.22
CA MET A 375 -8.41 42.80 -28.32
C MET A 375 -8.92 44.01 -27.55
N LEU A 376 -9.82 44.81 -28.10
CA LEU A 376 -10.27 46.04 -27.43
C LEU A 376 -11.14 45.73 -26.20
N ASP A 377 -10.82 46.35 -25.06
CA ASP A 377 -11.62 46.21 -23.84
C ASP A 377 -12.85 47.13 -23.90
N VAL A 378 -14.01 46.52 -24.20
CA VAL A 378 -15.30 47.23 -24.35
C VAL A 378 -15.68 48.01 -23.09
N SER A 379 -15.26 47.56 -21.90
CA SER A 379 -15.56 48.25 -20.64
C SER A 379 -14.81 49.59 -20.49
N ARG A 380 -13.70 49.76 -21.21
CA ARG A 380 -12.85 50.96 -21.20
C ARG A 380 -12.99 51.80 -22.48
N LEU A 381 -13.97 51.48 -23.33
CA LEU A 381 -14.23 52.20 -24.58
C LEU A 381 -14.45 53.71 -24.35
N THR A 382 -15.03 54.10 -23.22
CA THR A 382 -15.20 55.50 -22.82
C THR A 382 -13.88 56.26 -22.71
N ARG A 383 -12.79 55.58 -22.30
CA ARG A 383 -11.45 56.19 -22.18
C ARG A 383 -10.86 56.56 -23.54
N VAL A 384 -11.13 55.78 -24.58
CA VAL A 384 -10.75 56.11 -25.97
C VAL A 384 -11.36 57.44 -26.41
N ILE A 385 -12.55 57.78 -25.90
CA ILE A 385 -13.26 59.02 -26.23
C ILE A 385 -12.80 60.18 -25.35
N ILE A 386 -12.62 59.95 -24.05
CA ILE A 386 -12.34 60.99 -23.05
C ILE A 386 -10.85 61.36 -22.99
N ASP A 387 -9.96 60.39 -23.19
CA ASP A 387 -8.50 60.56 -23.16
C ASP A 387 -7.85 59.72 -24.28
N PRO A 388 -7.87 60.22 -25.53
CA PRO A 388 -7.31 59.53 -26.68
C PRO A 388 -5.78 59.41 -26.66
N THR A 389 -5.10 60.00 -25.67
CA THR A 389 -3.63 59.91 -25.51
C THR A 389 -3.17 58.78 -24.59
N ALA A 390 -4.10 58.10 -23.91
CA ALA A 390 -3.80 56.94 -23.07
C ALA A 390 -3.88 55.63 -23.89
N PRO A 391 -2.74 54.97 -24.23
CA PRO A 391 -2.71 53.86 -25.18
C PRO A 391 -3.25 52.53 -24.62
N LEU A 392 -3.51 52.44 -23.31
CA LEU A 392 -3.76 51.19 -22.58
C LEU A 392 -5.25 50.79 -22.60
N SER A 393 -5.86 50.62 -23.78
CA SER A 393 -7.29 50.26 -23.93
C SER A 393 -7.53 48.84 -24.46
N PHE A 394 -6.46 48.07 -24.65
CA PHE A 394 -6.53 46.70 -25.15
C PHE A 394 -6.33 45.69 -24.04
N LYS A 395 -6.83 44.48 -24.28
CA LYS A 395 -6.65 43.29 -23.46
C LYS A 395 -6.21 42.13 -24.33
N GLN A 396 -5.45 41.21 -23.77
CA GLN A 396 -5.01 39.99 -24.44
C GLN A 396 -5.32 38.79 -23.56
N GLU A 397 -5.75 37.69 -24.18
CA GLU A 397 -5.90 36.40 -23.51
C GLU A 397 -4.51 35.77 -23.40
N GLU A 398 -4.09 35.41 -22.18
CA GLU A 398 -2.85 34.65 -21.98
C GLU A 398 -3.09 33.16 -22.25
N ASP A 399 -2.22 32.57 -23.07
CA ASP A 399 -2.20 31.12 -23.30
C ASP A 399 -1.62 30.41 -22.07
N VAL A 400 -2.37 29.45 -21.51
CA VAL A 400 -1.96 28.73 -20.30
C VAL A 400 -0.99 27.60 -20.66
N GLU A 401 0.20 27.59 -20.05
CA GLU A 401 1.29 26.60 -20.27
C GLU A 401 0.92 25.15 -19.91
N PHE A 402 -0.21 24.92 -19.21
CA PHE A 402 -0.61 23.61 -18.73
C PHE A 402 -0.77 22.54 -19.83
N ARG A 403 -1.11 22.95 -21.06
CA ARG A 403 -1.24 22.04 -22.23
C ARG A 403 0.09 21.40 -22.65
N ASP A 404 1.22 21.89 -22.14
CA ASP A 404 2.56 21.40 -22.47
C ASP A 404 3.15 20.52 -21.35
N THR A 405 2.32 19.60 -20.83
CA THR A 405 2.71 18.63 -19.80
C THR A 405 2.66 17.20 -20.32
N VAL A 406 3.69 16.42 -19.97
CA VAL A 406 3.74 14.97 -20.20
C VAL A 406 4.01 14.21 -18.91
N VAL A 407 3.27 13.11 -18.72
CA VAL A 407 3.39 12.21 -17.57
C VAL A 407 3.77 10.82 -18.06
N THR A 408 4.88 10.27 -17.58
CA THR A 408 5.26 8.86 -17.79
C THR A 408 4.99 8.07 -16.51
N LEU A 409 4.13 7.05 -16.62
CA LEU A 409 3.89 6.06 -15.58
C LEU A 409 4.84 4.87 -15.80
N LEU A 410 5.72 4.60 -14.84
CA LEU A 410 6.65 3.46 -14.86
C LEU A 410 6.21 2.44 -13.81
N ILE A 411 5.79 1.25 -14.26
CA ILE A 411 5.17 0.24 -13.41
C ILE A 411 6.13 -0.94 -13.21
N ASP A 412 6.33 -1.32 -11.96
CA ASP A 412 7.10 -2.51 -11.62
C ASP A 412 6.30 -3.77 -11.99
N ASN A 413 6.91 -4.63 -12.81
CA ASN A 413 6.40 -5.93 -13.16
C ASN A 413 7.23 -7.04 -12.47
N SER A 414 7.67 -6.82 -11.24
CA SER A 414 8.35 -7.79 -10.37
C SER A 414 7.42 -8.90 -9.86
N GLY A 415 8.00 -9.99 -9.38
CA GLY A 415 7.29 -11.14 -8.85
C GLY A 415 6.63 -10.88 -7.50
N SER A 416 7.11 -9.90 -6.74
CA SER A 416 6.45 -9.43 -5.52
C SER A 416 5.13 -8.72 -5.83
N MET A 417 5.00 -8.13 -7.03
CA MET A 417 3.77 -7.50 -7.48
C MET A 417 2.64 -8.50 -7.81
N ARG A 418 2.88 -9.82 -7.74
CA ARG A 418 1.88 -10.84 -8.14
C ARG A 418 0.58 -10.75 -7.35
N GLY A 419 -0.52 -11.02 -8.05
CA GLY A 419 -1.86 -11.05 -7.47
C GLY A 419 -2.43 -9.64 -7.33
N ARG A 420 -2.71 -9.21 -6.10
CA ARG A 420 -3.40 -7.93 -5.85
C ARG A 420 -2.55 -6.69 -6.22
N PRO A 421 -1.25 -6.59 -5.92
CA PRO A 421 -0.49 -5.37 -6.19
C PRO A 421 -0.43 -4.97 -7.67
N ILE A 422 -0.16 -5.91 -8.58
CA ILE A 422 -0.15 -5.63 -10.03
C ILE A 422 -1.54 -5.26 -10.54
N MET A 423 -2.59 -5.84 -9.96
CA MET A 423 -3.97 -5.49 -10.30
C MET A 423 -4.29 -4.06 -9.88
N VAL A 424 -3.88 -3.65 -8.67
CA VAL A 424 -3.96 -2.26 -8.22
C VAL A 424 -3.19 -1.35 -9.17
N ALA A 425 -1.93 -1.67 -9.50
CA ALA A 425 -1.12 -0.88 -10.41
C ALA A 425 -1.76 -0.69 -11.80
N ALA A 426 -2.31 -1.77 -12.37
CA ALA A 426 -2.98 -1.74 -13.67
C ALA A 426 -4.24 -0.85 -13.63
N VAL A 427 -5.02 -0.95 -12.56
CA VAL A 427 -6.21 -0.12 -12.32
C VAL A 427 -5.81 1.35 -12.15
N CYS A 428 -4.81 1.65 -11.31
CA CYS A 428 -4.25 2.99 -11.15
C CYS A 428 -3.83 3.60 -12.49
N ALA A 429 -3.04 2.85 -13.26
CA ALA A 429 -2.50 3.33 -14.53
C ALA A 429 -3.60 3.58 -15.57
N ASP A 430 -4.63 2.72 -15.62
CA ASP A 430 -5.78 2.93 -16.50
C ASP A 430 -6.54 4.22 -16.11
N ILE A 431 -6.84 4.38 -14.82
CA ILE A 431 -7.56 5.55 -14.29
C ILE A 431 -6.79 6.85 -14.58
N LEU A 432 -5.50 6.89 -14.26
CA LEU A 432 -4.65 8.06 -14.44
C LEU A 432 -4.49 8.40 -15.91
N ALA A 433 -4.14 7.42 -16.75
CA ALA A 433 -3.98 7.66 -18.18
C ALA A 433 -5.27 8.18 -18.81
N ARG A 434 -6.42 7.58 -18.49
CA ARG A 434 -7.72 8.01 -19.00
C ARG A 434 -8.12 9.39 -18.52
N THR A 435 -7.79 9.75 -17.27
CA THR A 435 -8.20 11.03 -16.67
C THR A 435 -7.32 12.19 -17.14
N LEU A 436 -6.01 12.00 -17.16
CA LEU A 436 -5.05 13.01 -17.61
C LEU A 436 -5.20 13.32 -19.09
N GLU A 437 -5.45 12.32 -19.95
CA GLU A 437 -5.73 12.56 -21.37
C GLU A 437 -6.99 13.39 -21.60
N ARG A 438 -8.03 13.22 -20.77
CA ARG A 438 -9.24 14.08 -20.83
C ARG A 438 -8.93 15.54 -20.50
N CYS A 439 -7.86 15.77 -19.74
CA CYS A 439 -7.36 17.10 -19.39
C CYS A 439 -6.29 17.60 -20.38
N ALA A 440 -6.16 16.95 -21.55
CA ALA A 440 -5.19 17.26 -22.60
C ALA A 440 -3.71 17.10 -22.20
N VAL A 441 -3.43 16.32 -21.14
CA VAL A 441 -2.07 15.93 -20.74
C VAL A 441 -1.66 14.67 -21.49
N LYS A 442 -0.45 14.63 -22.05
CA LYS A 442 0.06 13.41 -22.70
C LYS A 442 0.52 12.41 -21.65
N VAL A 443 0.18 11.13 -21.84
CA VAL A 443 0.52 10.08 -20.87
C VAL A 443 1.21 8.90 -21.53
N GLU A 444 2.38 8.52 -21.04
CA GLU A 444 3.08 7.28 -21.40
C GLU A 444 2.88 6.23 -20.29
N VAL A 445 2.70 4.96 -20.64
CA VAL A 445 2.63 3.85 -19.68
C VAL A 445 3.67 2.81 -20.03
N LEU A 446 4.62 2.64 -19.13
CA LEU A 446 5.79 1.78 -19.25
C LEU A 446 5.78 0.71 -18.14
N GLY A 447 6.35 -0.45 -18.43
CA GLY A 447 6.61 -1.52 -17.47
C GLY A 447 8.06 -1.93 -17.50
N PHE A 448 8.56 -2.49 -16.39
CA PHE A 448 9.90 -3.05 -16.33
C PHE A 448 9.93 -4.34 -15.54
N THR A 449 10.71 -5.31 -16.02
CA THR A 449 11.00 -6.58 -15.37
C THR A 449 12.26 -7.17 -16.00
N THR A 450 12.65 -8.39 -15.63
CA THR A 450 13.72 -9.14 -16.28
C THR A 450 13.17 -10.17 -17.28
N ARG A 451 13.99 -10.61 -18.24
CA ARG A 451 13.58 -11.65 -19.20
C ARG A 451 13.44 -13.02 -18.53
N ALA A 452 14.32 -13.33 -17.59
CA ALA A 452 14.42 -14.61 -16.90
C ALA A 452 14.57 -14.45 -15.38
N TRP A 453 14.24 -15.52 -14.66
CA TRP A 453 14.48 -15.66 -13.23
C TRP A 453 15.90 -16.12 -12.96
N LYS A 454 16.53 -15.58 -11.91
CA LYS A 454 17.87 -15.96 -11.44
C LYS A 454 18.91 -15.80 -12.52
N GLY A 455 18.86 -14.67 -13.24
CA GLY A 455 19.77 -14.37 -14.34
C GLY A 455 19.27 -14.92 -15.68
N GLY A 456 19.88 -14.41 -16.75
CA GLY A 456 19.57 -14.77 -18.11
C GLY A 456 20.82 -15.11 -18.90
N THR A 457 20.79 -14.75 -20.17
CA THR A 457 21.89 -15.00 -21.11
C THR A 457 23.16 -14.24 -20.69
N ALA A 458 23.00 -13.06 -20.08
CA ALA A 458 24.12 -12.30 -19.49
C ALA A 458 24.89 -13.09 -18.41
N ARG A 459 24.19 -13.87 -17.57
CA ARG A 459 24.84 -14.74 -16.57
C ARG A 459 25.59 -15.87 -17.25
N ASP A 460 25.00 -16.50 -18.25
CA ASP A 460 25.62 -17.61 -18.98
C ASP A 460 26.88 -17.15 -19.71
N GLU A 461 26.86 -15.97 -20.33
CA GLU A 461 28.06 -15.37 -20.93
C GLU A 461 29.14 -15.07 -19.89
N TRP A 462 28.77 -14.56 -18.72
CA TRP A 462 29.72 -14.33 -17.64
C TRP A 462 30.38 -15.62 -17.15
N ILE A 463 29.61 -16.71 -17.02
CA ILE A 463 30.14 -18.03 -16.69
C ILE A 463 31.08 -18.52 -17.79
N LYS A 464 30.69 -18.41 -19.06
CA LYS A 464 31.52 -18.78 -20.23
C LYS A 464 32.81 -17.95 -20.33
N ALA A 465 32.77 -16.68 -19.92
CA ALA A 465 33.91 -15.78 -19.89
C ALA A 465 34.89 -16.06 -18.74
N GLY A 466 34.69 -17.13 -17.96
CA GLY A 466 35.59 -17.51 -16.86
C GLY A 466 35.31 -16.76 -15.56
N LYS A 467 34.09 -16.26 -15.37
CA LYS A 467 33.63 -15.59 -14.14
C LYS A 467 34.54 -14.43 -13.70
N PRO A 468 34.79 -13.41 -14.56
CA PRO A 468 35.57 -12.25 -14.16
C PRO A 468 35.00 -11.59 -12.89
N PRO A 469 35.84 -11.10 -11.96
CA PRO A 469 35.40 -10.51 -10.70
C PRO A 469 34.66 -9.18 -10.92
N ALA A 470 33.74 -8.87 -10.02
CA ALA A 470 32.89 -7.67 -10.07
C ALA A 470 32.20 -7.48 -11.45
N PRO A 471 31.38 -8.45 -11.90
CA PRO A 471 30.75 -8.36 -13.21
C PRO A 471 29.69 -7.26 -13.32
N GLY A 472 29.15 -6.81 -12.18
CA GLY A 472 28.01 -5.90 -12.15
C GLY A 472 26.71 -6.64 -12.43
N ARG A 473 25.77 -6.02 -13.14
CA ARG A 473 24.48 -6.65 -13.50
C ARG A 473 24.67 -7.90 -14.36
N LEU A 474 23.94 -8.96 -14.03
CA LEU A 474 23.98 -10.28 -14.70
C LEU A 474 22.63 -10.79 -15.24
N ASN A 475 21.55 -10.00 -15.17
CA ASN A 475 20.25 -10.41 -15.70
C ASN A 475 19.84 -9.54 -16.88
N ASP A 476 19.14 -10.12 -17.84
CA ASP A 476 18.68 -9.47 -19.06
C ASP A 476 17.41 -8.65 -18.75
N LEU A 477 17.38 -7.38 -19.15
CA LEU A 477 16.24 -6.49 -18.90
C LEU A 477 15.12 -6.70 -19.93
N ARG A 478 13.88 -6.53 -19.47
CA ARG A 478 12.69 -6.42 -20.31
C ARG A 478 11.93 -5.15 -19.96
N HIS A 479 11.98 -4.19 -20.86
CA HIS A 479 11.22 -2.95 -20.78
C HIS A 479 9.99 -3.04 -21.70
N ILE A 480 8.82 -2.77 -21.16
CA ILE A 480 7.53 -2.96 -21.83
C ILE A 480 6.91 -1.59 -22.10
N ILE A 481 6.50 -1.35 -23.35
CA ILE A 481 5.71 -0.18 -23.71
C ILE A 481 4.24 -0.61 -23.82
N TYR A 482 3.44 -0.31 -22.79
CA TYR A 482 1.99 -0.55 -22.85
C TYR A 482 1.30 0.52 -23.70
N LYS A 483 1.72 1.78 -23.53
CA LYS A 483 1.18 2.94 -24.24
C LYS A 483 2.28 3.99 -24.42
N SER A 484 2.53 4.43 -25.67
CA SER A 484 3.38 5.60 -25.91
C SER A 484 2.64 6.91 -25.61
N ALA A 485 3.39 7.97 -25.27
CA ALA A 485 2.80 9.28 -24.94
C ALA A 485 1.92 9.87 -26.06
N ASP A 486 2.23 9.60 -27.32
CA ASP A 486 1.47 10.13 -28.48
C ASP A 486 0.36 9.17 -28.95
N ALA A 487 0.29 7.94 -28.44
CA ALA A 487 -0.79 7.01 -28.75
C ALA A 487 -2.00 7.31 -27.85
N PRO A 488 -3.22 7.46 -28.39
CA PRO A 488 -4.41 7.70 -27.57
C PRO A 488 -4.75 6.48 -26.71
N TRP A 489 -5.25 6.69 -25.49
CA TRP A 489 -5.60 5.62 -24.55
C TRP A 489 -6.52 4.56 -25.18
N ARG A 490 -7.48 4.98 -26.02
CA ARG A 490 -8.42 4.06 -26.69
C ARG A 490 -7.72 2.97 -27.51
N ARG A 491 -6.57 3.27 -28.11
CA ARG A 491 -5.79 2.32 -28.91
C ARG A 491 -4.98 1.37 -28.02
N ALA A 492 -4.40 1.89 -26.94
CA ALA A 492 -3.57 1.12 -26.01
C ALA A 492 -4.37 0.43 -24.89
N ARG A 493 -5.70 0.60 -24.83
CA ARG A 493 -6.56 0.07 -23.77
C ARG A 493 -6.37 -1.44 -23.54
N LYS A 494 -6.28 -2.21 -24.63
CA LYS A 494 -6.08 -3.67 -24.57
C LYS A 494 -4.72 -4.05 -23.98
N ASN A 495 -3.70 -3.25 -24.29
CA ASN A 495 -2.32 -3.50 -23.89
C ASN A 495 -2.15 -3.53 -22.37
N LEU A 496 -2.93 -2.72 -21.63
CA LEU A 496 -2.91 -2.73 -20.16
C LEU A 496 -3.34 -4.09 -19.57
N GLY A 497 -4.15 -4.87 -20.29
CA GLY A 497 -4.53 -6.23 -19.86
C GLY A 497 -3.32 -7.17 -19.72
N LEU A 498 -2.23 -6.91 -20.46
CA LEU A 498 -1.02 -7.72 -20.41
C LEU A 498 -0.43 -7.83 -18.99
N MET A 499 -0.64 -6.82 -18.13
CA MET A 499 -0.17 -6.86 -16.73
C MET A 499 -0.77 -8.03 -15.93
N MET A 500 -1.93 -8.55 -16.36
CA MET A 500 -2.62 -9.68 -15.73
C MET A 500 -2.13 -11.04 -16.24
N ARG A 501 -1.19 -11.06 -17.19
CA ARG A 501 -0.70 -12.30 -17.78
C ARG A 501 0.20 -13.07 -16.82
N GLU A 502 -0.05 -14.37 -16.72
CA GLU A 502 0.82 -15.27 -15.98
C GLU A 502 2.23 -15.35 -16.59
N GLY A 503 3.26 -15.48 -15.74
CA GLY A 503 4.66 -15.61 -16.18
C GLY A 503 5.32 -14.32 -16.69
N LEU A 504 4.60 -13.20 -16.77
CA LEU A 504 5.20 -11.89 -17.07
C LEU A 504 6.12 -11.43 -15.93
N LEU A 505 5.66 -11.61 -14.70
CA LEU A 505 6.25 -11.02 -13.50
C LEU A 505 7.50 -11.78 -13.01
N LYS A 506 8.66 -11.10 -13.03
CA LYS A 506 10.00 -11.68 -12.70
C LYS A 506 10.81 -10.87 -11.68
N GLU A 507 12.09 -10.63 -11.91
CA GLU A 507 12.93 -9.81 -11.02
C GLU A 507 12.91 -8.33 -11.47
N ASN A 508 13.47 -7.43 -10.67
CA ASN A 508 13.47 -5.99 -10.93
C ASN A 508 14.85 -5.34 -10.74
N ILE A 509 15.16 -4.39 -11.62
CA ILE A 509 16.38 -3.58 -11.60
C ILE A 509 15.98 -2.12 -11.81
N ASP A 510 15.39 -1.54 -10.76
CA ASP A 510 14.70 -0.26 -10.75
C ASP A 510 15.58 0.90 -11.21
N GLY A 511 16.86 0.91 -10.83
CA GLY A 511 17.80 1.96 -11.23
C GLY A 511 17.92 2.11 -12.75
N GLU A 512 18.06 0.99 -13.48
CA GLU A 512 18.12 1.03 -14.95
C GLU A 512 16.75 1.34 -15.57
N ALA A 513 15.67 0.87 -14.97
CA ALA A 513 14.31 1.20 -15.41
C ALA A 513 14.00 2.70 -15.29
N LEU A 514 14.40 3.33 -14.18
CA LEU A 514 14.29 4.78 -13.98
C LEU A 514 15.11 5.56 -15.01
N MET A 515 16.35 5.15 -15.25
CA MET A 515 17.19 5.78 -16.27
C MET A 515 16.55 5.68 -17.65
N TRP A 516 16.02 4.51 -18.00
CA TRP A 516 15.34 4.29 -19.28
C TRP A 516 14.11 5.20 -19.43
N ALA A 517 13.21 5.23 -18.44
CA ALA A 517 12.01 6.06 -18.48
C ALA A 517 12.36 7.57 -18.50
N HIS A 518 13.32 7.99 -17.67
CA HIS A 518 13.82 9.37 -17.62
C HIS A 518 14.34 9.84 -18.98
N GLN A 519 15.11 9.01 -19.67
CA GLN A 519 15.66 9.39 -20.98
C GLN A 519 14.61 9.51 -22.07
N ARG A 520 13.63 8.61 -22.06
CA ARG A 520 12.49 8.73 -22.97
C ARG A 520 11.78 10.05 -22.76
N LEU A 521 11.60 10.44 -21.49
CA LEU A 521 10.91 11.65 -21.10
C LEU A 521 11.71 12.93 -21.41
N ILE A 522 13.03 12.93 -21.19
CA ILE A 522 13.87 14.12 -21.46
C ILE A 522 14.02 14.42 -22.95
N GLY A 523 13.90 13.40 -23.81
CA GLY A 523 13.89 13.55 -25.27
C GLY A 523 12.61 14.19 -25.81
N ARG A 524 11.59 14.39 -24.97
CA ARG A 524 10.30 14.93 -25.39
C ARG A 524 10.24 16.46 -25.42
N PRO A 525 9.44 17.06 -26.32
CA PRO A 525 9.36 18.51 -26.48
C PRO A 525 8.64 19.22 -25.34
N GLU A 526 7.73 18.54 -24.63
CA GLU A 526 6.85 19.19 -23.65
C GLU A 526 7.63 19.85 -22.49
N ALA A 527 7.24 21.06 -22.07
CA ALA A 527 7.94 21.85 -21.05
C ALA A 527 7.96 21.15 -19.69
N ARG A 528 6.79 20.71 -19.20
CA ARG A 528 6.66 20.04 -17.90
C ARG A 528 6.70 18.51 -18.08
N ARG A 529 7.60 17.86 -17.35
CA ARG A 529 7.90 16.43 -17.48
C ARG A 529 7.81 15.76 -16.13
N ILE A 530 6.83 14.87 -15.96
CA ILE A 530 6.62 14.14 -14.71
C ILE A 530 6.87 12.65 -14.94
N LEU A 531 7.72 12.06 -14.11
CA LEU A 531 7.97 10.62 -14.05
C LEU A 531 7.37 10.08 -12.75
N MET A 532 6.34 9.26 -12.88
CA MET A 532 5.65 8.61 -11.77
C MET A 532 5.97 7.13 -11.75
N VAL A 533 6.55 6.65 -10.66
CA VAL A 533 6.95 5.26 -10.47
C VAL A 533 5.94 4.54 -9.61
N ILE A 534 5.49 3.36 -10.01
CA ILE A 534 4.58 2.51 -9.23
C ILE A 534 5.32 1.21 -8.94
N SER A 535 5.72 1.00 -7.69
CA SER A 535 6.52 -0.16 -7.26
C SER A 535 6.10 -0.64 -5.87
N ASP A 536 6.41 -1.88 -5.55
CA ASP A 536 6.21 -2.50 -4.24
C ASP A 536 7.49 -2.59 -3.40
N GLY A 537 8.60 -1.94 -3.78
CA GLY A 537 9.70 -1.74 -2.84
C GLY A 537 11.11 -1.69 -3.42
N ALA A 538 11.98 -2.56 -2.91
CA ALA A 538 13.41 -2.54 -3.14
C ALA A 538 13.81 -3.35 -4.39
N PRO A 539 14.93 -3.00 -5.06
CA PRO A 539 15.40 -3.72 -6.24
C PRO A 539 15.98 -5.08 -5.85
N VAL A 540 15.50 -6.16 -6.48
CA VAL A 540 15.91 -7.54 -6.21
C VAL A 540 16.19 -8.28 -7.51
N ASP A 541 17.46 -8.67 -7.68
CA ASP A 541 17.91 -9.62 -8.70
C ASP A 541 18.95 -10.56 -8.08
N ASP A 542 18.58 -11.83 -7.89
CA ASP A 542 19.39 -12.84 -7.18
C ASP A 542 20.76 -13.03 -7.85
N SER A 543 20.78 -13.03 -9.17
CA SER A 543 22.00 -13.24 -9.95
C SER A 543 23.03 -12.13 -9.79
N THR A 544 22.58 -10.89 -9.81
CA THR A 544 23.45 -9.74 -9.59
C THR A 544 23.86 -9.65 -8.12
N LEU A 545 22.95 -9.88 -7.17
CA LEU A 545 23.24 -9.75 -5.74
C LEU A 545 24.14 -10.87 -5.20
N SER A 546 24.09 -12.07 -5.78
CA SER A 546 24.94 -13.21 -5.37
C SER A 546 26.44 -13.03 -5.62
N VAL A 547 26.83 -12.14 -6.54
CA VAL A 547 28.23 -11.96 -6.97
C VAL A 547 28.75 -10.54 -6.75
N ASN A 548 27.91 -9.64 -6.24
CA ASN A 548 28.24 -8.27 -5.89
C ASN A 548 27.95 -8.01 -4.39
N SER A 549 28.15 -6.78 -3.90
CA SER A 549 27.75 -6.43 -2.53
C SER A 549 26.22 -6.51 -2.35
N GLY A 550 25.76 -6.84 -1.14
CA GLY A 550 24.31 -6.99 -0.86
C GLY A 550 23.49 -5.72 -1.10
N HIS A 551 24.13 -4.55 -1.07
CA HIS A 551 23.51 -3.24 -1.33
C HIS A 551 23.78 -2.71 -2.76
N TYR A 552 24.29 -3.55 -3.67
CA TYR A 552 24.74 -3.10 -4.99
C TYR A 552 23.65 -2.41 -5.81
N LEU A 553 22.48 -3.05 -5.91
CA LEU A 553 21.32 -2.50 -6.64
C LEU A 553 20.65 -1.35 -5.90
N GLU A 554 20.53 -1.44 -4.58
CA GLU A 554 19.96 -0.39 -3.74
C GLU A 554 20.78 0.92 -3.85
N ARG A 555 22.11 0.81 -3.81
CA ARG A 555 23.01 1.94 -3.98
C ARG A 555 22.87 2.57 -5.37
N HIS A 556 22.75 1.74 -6.42
CA HIS A 556 22.51 2.23 -7.77
C HIS A 556 21.18 2.99 -7.87
N LEU A 557 20.10 2.42 -7.31
CA LEU A 557 18.78 3.08 -7.26
C LEU A 557 18.86 4.44 -6.56
N ARG A 558 19.47 4.51 -5.38
CA ARG A 558 19.65 5.78 -4.64
C ARG A 558 20.44 6.82 -5.45
N GLN A 559 21.49 6.38 -6.14
CA GLN A 559 22.28 7.25 -7.01
C GLN A 559 21.44 7.83 -8.15
N VAL A 560 20.66 6.98 -8.84
CA VAL A 560 19.79 7.40 -9.96
C VAL A 560 18.70 8.36 -9.47
N ILE A 561 18.03 8.04 -8.37
CA ILE A 561 17.01 8.92 -7.78
C ILE A 561 17.61 10.29 -7.43
N ALA A 562 18.74 10.30 -6.73
CA ALA A 562 19.41 11.55 -6.35
C ALA A 562 19.80 12.38 -7.58
N GLU A 563 20.28 11.76 -8.66
CA GLU A 563 20.61 12.46 -9.89
C GLU A 563 19.38 13.04 -10.60
N ILE A 564 18.28 12.29 -10.68
CA ILE A 564 17.03 12.79 -11.25
C ILE A 564 16.49 13.95 -10.40
N GLU A 565 16.37 13.78 -9.08
CA GLU A 565 15.76 14.80 -8.22
C GLU A 565 16.56 16.10 -8.10
N THR A 566 17.90 16.05 -8.24
CA THR A 566 18.77 17.21 -8.02
C THR A 566 19.31 17.85 -9.30
N ARG A 567 19.47 17.08 -10.39
CA ARG A 567 20.12 17.57 -11.61
C ARG A 567 19.18 17.63 -12.82
N SER A 568 18.08 16.87 -12.81
CA SER A 568 17.14 16.81 -13.94
C SER A 568 16.01 17.84 -13.80
N PRO A 569 15.48 18.36 -14.92
CA PRO A 569 14.22 19.11 -14.93
C PRO A 569 12.98 18.19 -14.80
N VAL A 570 13.16 16.87 -14.79
CA VAL A 570 12.09 15.89 -14.63
C VAL A 570 11.65 15.80 -13.17
N GLU A 571 10.36 15.90 -12.97
CA GLU A 571 9.70 15.74 -11.68
C GLU A 571 9.50 14.26 -11.35
N LEU A 572 10.23 13.74 -10.37
CA LEU A 572 10.09 12.35 -9.91
C LEU A 572 9.06 12.24 -8.77
N ILE A 573 8.18 11.25 -8.88
CA ILE A 573 7.13 10.91 -7.90
C ILE A 573 7.05 9.38 -7.80
N ALA A 574 6.88 8.84 -6.60
CA ALA A 574 6.70 7.41 -6.40
C ALA A 574 5.37 7.06 -5.72
N VAL A 575 4.83 5.90 -6.08
CA VAL A 575 3.62 5.31 -5.54
C VAL A 575 3.97 3.90 -5.08
N GLY A 576 4.05 3.71 -3.77
CA GLY A 576 4.34 2.44 -3.13
C GLY A 576 3.08 1.59 -3.01
N ILE A 577 3.00 0.42 -3.64
CA ILE A 577 1.85 -0.48 -3.48
C ILE A 577 2.13 -1.50 -2.38
N GLY A 578 1.38 -1.40 -1.27
CA GLY A 578 1.53 -2.25 -0.09
C GLY A 578 2.82 -2.03 0.70
N HIS A 579 3.69 -1.12 0.25
CA HIS A 579 5.02 -0.91 0.81
C HIS A 579 5.39 0.56 0.85
N ASP A 580 6.14 0.94 1.88
CA ASP A 580 6.62 2.31 2.07
C ASP A 580 7.87 2.60 1.23
N VAL A 581 7.69 3.41 0.18
CA VAL A 581 8.75 3.82 -0.74
C VAL A 581 9.37 5.19 -0.39
N THR A 582 8.92 5.84 0.71
CA THR A 582 9.47 7.14 1.18
C THR A 582 10.94 7.05 1.58
N ARG A 583 11.44 5.84 1.82
CA ARG A 583 12.86 5.54 2.10
C ARG A 583 13.79 5.86 0.94
N TYR A 584 13.26 5.91 -0.28
CA TYR A 584 14.01 6.12 -1.51
C TYR A 584 13.66 7.45 -2.18
N TYR A 585 12.37 7.77 -2.25
CA TYR A 585 11.86 8.91 -3.01
C TYR A 585 11.40 10.03 -2.09
N ARG A 586 11.79 11.28 -2.39
CA ARG A 586 11.38 12.43 -1.58
C ARG A 586 9.88 12.71 -1.68
N ARG A 587 9.31 12.52 -2.88
CA ARG A 587 7.87 12.66 -3.14
C ARG A 587 7.29 11.28 -3.37
N ALA A 588 6.67 10.73 -2.33
CA ALA A 588 6.14 9.37 -2.34
C ALA A 588 4.77 9.30 -1.67
N VAL A 589 3.91 8.43 -2.20
CA VAL A 589 2.61 8.09 -1.63
C VAL A 589 2.53 6.57 -1.51
N THR A 590 1.98 6.06 -0.41
CA THR A 590 1.80 4.63 -0.19
C THR A 590 0.33 4.26 -0.32
N ILE A 591 0.02 3.30 -1.18
CA ILE A 591 -1.32 2.77 -1.45
C ILE A 591 -1.39 1.35 -0.91
N VAL A 592 -2.27 1.11 0.06
CA VAL A 592 -2.52 -0.25 0.55
C VAL A 592 -3.68 -0.89 -0.23
N ASP A 593 -4.66 -0.09 -0.66
CA ASP A 593 -5.86 -0.59 -1.35
C ASP A 593 -6.32 0.29 -2.52
N VAL A 594 -6.99 -0.31 -3.51
CA VAL A 594 -7.61 0.40 -4.65
C VAL A 594 -8.68 1.37 -4.16
N GLU A 595 -9.36 1.10 -3.05
CA GLU A 595 -10.35 2.01 -2.48
C GLU A 595 -9.70 3.29 -1.93
N GLN A 596 -8.43 3.22 -1.51
CA GLN A 596 -7.63 4.38 -1.11
C GLN A 596 -7.16 5.22 -2.32
N LEU A 597 -7.24 4.72 -3.57
CA LEU A 597 -7.09 5.57 -4.76
C LEU A 597 -8.14 6.68 -4.85
N GLY A 598 -9.19 6.61 -4.03
CA GLY A 598 -10.19 7.64 -3.82
C GLY A 598 -9.64 9.00 -3.34
N GLY A 599 -10.45 9.71 -2.54
CA GLY A 599 -10.26 11.15 -2.26
C GLY A 599 -8.84 11.57 -1.87
N ALA A 600 -8.19 10.83 -0.97
CA ALA A 600 -6.87 11.21 -0.45
C ALA A 600 -5.74 11.10 -1.49
N LEU A 601 -5.76 10.07 -2.34
CA LEU A 601 -4.71 9.91 -3.35
C LEU A 601 -4.85 10.91 -4.48
N VAL A 602 -6.08 11.25 -4.85
CA VAL A 602 -6.31 12.28 -5.87
C VAL A 602 -6.08 13.67 -5.35
N ASP A 603 -6.27 13.91 -4.06
CA ASP A 603 -5.85 15.18 -3.45
C ASP A 603 -4.33 15.28 -3.44
N GLN A 604 -3.62 14.23 -3.02
CA GLN A 604 -2.16 14.20 -3.12
C GLN A 604 -1.66 14.29 -4.56
N LEU A 605 -2.28 13.58 -5.50
CA LEU A 605 -1.92 13.66 -6.92
C LEU A 605 -2.26 15.03 -7.51
N ALA A 606 -3.39 15.65 -7.15
CA ALA A 606 -3.75 16.99 -7.59
C ALA A 606 -2.80 18.04 -7.03
N ASP A 607 -2.46 17.96 -5.75
CA ASP A 607 -1.49 18.85 -5.11
C ASP A 607 -0.10 18.69 -5.75
N LEU A 608 0.26 17.48 -6.19
CA LEU A 608 1.48 17.24 -6.97
C LEU A 608 1.47 17.90 -8.37
N PHE A 609 0.30 18.18 -8.94
CA PHE A 609 0.16 18.98 -10.17
C PHE A 609 0.08 20.49 -9.90
N ASP A 610 -0.22 20.92 -8.67
CA ASP A 610 -0.32 22.33 -8.27
C ASP A 610 1.06 23.00 -8.05
N GLU A 611 2.17 22.24 -7.91
CA GLU A 611 3.52 22.79 -7.75
C GLU A 611 4.09 23.43 -9.03
N GLU A 612 4.72 24.62 -8.90
CA GLU A 612 5.38 25.32 -10.00
C GLU A 612 6.57 24.52 -10.59
N PRO A 613 6.77 24.56 -11.92
CA PRO A 613 7.87 23.86 -12.57
C PRO A 613 9.22 24.37 -12.06
N LYS A 614 10.07 23.46 -11.56
CA LYS A 614 11.44 23.81 -11.15
C LYS A 614 12.22 24.33 -12.36
N ALA A 615 12.56 25.61 -12.35
CA ALA A 615 13.48 26.23 -13.30
C ALA A 615 14.93 25.76 -13.06
N VAL A 616 15.25 24.51 -13.42
CA VAL A 616 16.61 23.99 -13.36
C VAL A 616 17.34 24.41 -14.65
N LYS A 617 18.42 25.20 -14.53
CA LYS A 617 19.30 25.53 -15.66
C LYS A 617 19.77 24.23 -16.31
N ARG A 618 19.46 24.03 -17.61
CA ARG A 618 19.87 22.85 -18.39
C ARG A 618 21.35 22.51 -18.16
N ALA A 619 21.62 21.54 -17.29
CA ALA A 619 22.95 21.01 -17.11
C ALA A 619 23.27 20.10 -18.30
N ARG A 620 24.25 20.48 -19.12
CA ARG A 620 24.84 19.58 -20.12
C ARG A 620 25.55 18.45 -19.37
N GLY A 621 25.11 17.20 -19.57
CA GLY A 621 25.72 16.00 -18.98
C GLY A 621 24.91 15.36 -17.84
N LEU A 622 23.61 15.12 -18.08
CA LEU A 622 22.78 14.25 -17.24
C LEU A 622 23.00 12.79 -17.62
N LEU A 623 23.01 11.90 -16.61
CA LEU A 623 23.00 10.42 -16.63
C LEU A 623 23.67 9.79 -17.87
N ALA A 624 24.78 9.07 -17.65
CA ALA A 624 25.37 8.25 -18.70
C ALA A 624 24.27 7.41 -19.37
N ALA A 625 24.26 7.37 -20.71
CA ALA A 625 23.20 6.66 -21.39
C ALA A 625 23.15 5.20 -20.92
N PRO A 626 21.96 4.67 -20.55
CA PRO A 626 21.81 3.26 -20.32
C PRO A 626 22.29 2.58 -21.59
N PRO A 627 23.09 1.52 -21.45
CA PRO A 627 23.65 0.82 -22.59
C PRO A 627 22.53 0.38 -23.56
N THR A 628 22.79 0.57 -24.86
CA THR A 628 21.79 0.58 -25.94
C THR A 628 20.95 -0.71 -25.96
N VAL A 629 19.69 -0.63 -25.58
CA VAL A 629 18.73 -1.72 -25.74
C VAL A 629 18.25 -1.73 -27.20
N GLN A 630 18.64 -2.73 -27.98
CA GLN A 630 18.22 -2.82 -29.39
C GLN A 630 16.73 -3.16 -29.46
N PRO A 631 15.91 -2.42 -30.24
CA PRO A 631 14.53 -2.84 -30.49
C PRO A 631 14.53 -4.15 -31.30
N SER A 632 13.64 -5.09 -30.94
CA SER A 632 13.39 -6.30 -31.73
C SER A 632 13.04 -5.90 -33.17
N ALA A 633 13.79 -6.41 -34.15
CA ALA A 633 13.46 -6.18 -35.55
C ALA A 633 12.11 -6.85 -35.86
N PRO A 634 11.20 -6.20 -36.59
CA PRO A 634 9.91 -6.79 -36.94
C PRO A 634 10.13 -8.05 -37.79
N PRO A 635 9.30 -9.10 -37.61
CA PRO A 635 9.42 -10.31 -38.40
C PRO A 635 9.22 -9.98 -39.89
N LYS A 636 10.24 -10.30 -40.70
CA LYS A 636 10.14 -10.17 -42.16
C LYS A 636 8.98 -11.05 -42.64
N SER A 637 7.91 -10.41 -43.12
CA SER A 637 6.84 -11.09 -43.84
C SER A 637 7.42 -11.76 -45.08
N GLY A 638 7.50 -13.09 -45.06
CA GLY A 638 7.97 -13.91 -46.16
C GLY A 638 6.99 -13.87 -47.32
N LEU A 639 7.15 -12.88 -48.20
CA LEU A 639 6.56 -12.88 -49.54
C LEU A 639 7.51 -13.59 -50.50
N GLY A 640 7.07 -14.74 -51.02
CA GLY A 640 7.47 -15.21 -52.34
C GLY A 640 8.33 -16.48 -52.41
N ALA A 641 7.68 -17.64 -52.40
CA ALA A 641 8.20 -18.82 -53.09
C ALA A 641 7.06 -19.50 -53.87
N SER A 642 6.77 -18.95 -55.04
CA SER A 642 5.90 -19.59 -56.04
C SER A 642 6.57 -20.88 -56.51
N ARG A 643 6.07 -22.03 -56.06
CA ARG A 643 6.43 -23.35 -56.60
C ARG A 643 5.99 -23.44 -58.06
N LYS A 644 6.96 -23.49 -58.98
CA LYS A 644 6.78 -24.11 -60.29
C LYS A 644 6.78 -25.63 -60.10
N VAL A 645 5.73 -26.28 -60.56
CA VAL A 645 5.70 -27.74 -60.78
C VAL A 645 5.88 -27.98 -62.28
N PRO A 646 6.86 -28.77 -62.71
CA PRO A 646 6.84 -29.41 -64.03
C PRO A 646 6.40 -30.87 -63.92
N ALA A 647 5.55 -31.26 -64.88
CA ALA A 647 5.10 -32.61 -65.29
C ALA A 647 4.47 -33.52 -64.23
#